data_AF-A0A957ET16-F1
#
_entry.id   AF-A0A957ET16-F1
#
_cell.length_a   1.000
_cell.length_b   1.000
_cell.length_c   1.000
_cell.angle_alpha   90.00
_cell.angle_beta   90.00
_cell.angle_gamma   90.00
#
_symmetry.space_group_name_H-M   'P 1'
#
loop_
_entity.id
_entity.type
_entity.pdbx_description
1 polymer ?
#
loop_
_entity_poly.entity_id
_entity_poly.type
_entity_poly.pdbx_seq_one_letter_code
_entity_poly.pdbx_strand_id
1 'polypeptide(L)'
;MTNGLELIVNGKTHWVTAVPETPLLYVLRNDLGLKGPKYGCGQEQCNACKVLVDGQDVPSCKLPIQQVAGLPITTVEGLGSADNPHPLQEAFAAEQAIQCGYCAAGMVIAAQGLLNRTRYPSDDDIRAALADNLCRCGVYERVRRAIKLRIGRPHWNPIYDIITLADPADPATTALPPSIAQTPDLDAWIRINHDETVTIFSGKVEIGQGIKTAVSQIAAEELDIALSRIRIISGDTGQVPDEGLTAGSMSVEVSGRALRVAAAEARHLLLTLAFEELEASDLAALQVNDGVITDPTTGRQISYWKLMGGKRFGRTISGTVPPKDPAAYTLIGQPAPRADVLPKLTGVPSYVHDLDLPGMVHGRVVRPPSYGARLVDVAETAVSQLPGVLAVIHDGSFLAVIAEREEQAIWASESLRANAAWHDDTCLPAPDTLYNHLLTQPAESVLVRKGTAVTDPIPPANPSPTLQASYYRPYQMHGSLGPSAAVAQWQEGQLTVWSHTQGPFILQAALAEALALSPQQVRVIHIEGAGTYGHNGADDAAMDAALLALTLPDRPVSLKWMRDDEHSWEPYGPAMVVKLAATLYDGHITDWNHEVWSYPHMGRPRPMGDNSGLVAAWHRKRPFSRTPQPLFLGNHAGSYRNADPLYDFAHKRVVAHHVANSPLRTSSLRSLGAYANVFAIESFMDELTHAAGADPAAFRLAHLADDRAKAVIEAAANKVGWHSYTPSEGRGLGIAFAQYKNRQCYAAIAVEVAVNRETGAIKLLRAVIAADAGQMVNPDGMSNQLEGGFVQAASWTLAEAVDFAPDGIRSRDWDSYPVLRFDNVPPIETVLINRPHLPFLGVGEATQNPTPAAIANAVFAAVGVRLREIPFTPARVLAALANV
;
A
#
# COMPACT_ATOMS: atom_id res chain seq x y z
N MET A 1 25.32 12.46 39.01
CA MET A 1 24.35 11.46 39.49
C MET A 1 22.97 11.97 39.14
N THR A 2 22.38 11.50 38.05
CA THR A 2 20.98 11.79 37.75
C THR A 2 20.14 10.98 38.74
N ASN A 3 19.40 11.66 39.60
CA ASN A 3 18.38 10.97 40.40
C ASN A 3 17.37 10.40 39.40
N GLY A 4 17.14 9.08 39.44
CA GLY A 4 16.15 8.44 38.57
C GLY A 4 14.77 9.08 38.74
N LEU A 5 13.97 9.03 37.68
CA LEU A 5 12.61 9.55 37.64
C LEU A 5 11.61 8.41 37.81
N GLU A 6 10.57 8.63 38.59
CA GLU A 6 9.47 7.69 38.76
C GLU A 6 8.38 7.92 37.70
N LEU A 7 8.07 6.87 36.93
CA LEU A 7 6.97 6.84 35.96
C LEU A 7 5.95 5.78 36.32
N ILE A 8 4.66 6.09 36.22
CA ILE A 8 3.57 5.14 36.45
C ILE A 8 3.01 4.75 35.09
N VAL A 9 3.40 3.59 34.55
CA VAL A 9 3.02 3.13 33.20
C VAL A 9 2.23 1.83 33.29
N ASN A 10 1.04 1.81 32.68
CA ASN A 10 0.14 0.67 32.65
C ASN A 10 -0.14 0.10 34.06
N GLY A 11 -0.31 1.00 35.04
CA GLY A 11 -0.56 0.67 36.44
C GLY A 11 0.65 0.18 37.24
N LYS A 12 1.86 0.20 36.66
CA LYS A 12 3.11 -0.20 37.31
C LYS A 12 4.04 0.99 37.50
N THR A 13 4.70 1.06 38.64
CA THR A 13 5.75 2.04 38.90
C THR A 13 7.08 1.58 38.32
N HIS A 14 7.71 2.43 37.53
CA HIS A 14 9.00 2.22 36.90
C HIS A 14 9.96 3.32 37.33
N TRP A 15 11.18 2.92 37.71
CA TRP A 15 12.28 3.84 37.95
C TRP A 15 13.17 3.89 36.72
N VAL A 16 13.24 5.06 36.07
CA VAL A 16 14.02 5.25 34.84
C VAL A 16 15.20 6.18 35.08
N THR A 17 16.33 5.89 34.44
CA THR A 17 17.59 6.67 34.58
C THR A 17 17.83 7.60 33.39
N ALA A 18 16.90 7.64 32.43
CA ALA A 18 16.93 8.54 31.29
C ALA A 18 16.96 10.01 31.73
N VAL A 19 17.50 10.90 30.88
CA VAL A 19 17.52 12.33 31.19
C VAL A 19 16.08 12.89 31.24
N PRO A 20 15.77 13.84 32.14
CA PRO A 20 14.41 14.36 32.34
C PRO A 20 13.72 14.89 31.05
N GLU A 21 14.51 15.36 30.10
CA GLU A 21 14.11 15.91 28.81
C GLU A 21 13.89 14.84 27.73
N THR A 22 14.25 13.57 27.98
CA THR A 22 14.04 12.49 27.01
C THR A 22 12.55 12.40 26.67
N PRO A 23 12.17 12.36 25.38
CA PRO A 23 10.78 12.15 25.00
C PRO A 23 10.25 10.80 25.48
N LEU A 24 9.03 10.81 26.03
CA LEU A 24 8.37 9.66 26.62
C LEU A 24 8.33 8.45 25.68
N LEU A 25 8.15 8.69 24.36
CA LEU A 25 8.16 7.64 23.35
C LEU A 25 9.39 6.72 23.47
N TYR A 26 10.58 7.28 23.65
CA TYR A 26 11.81 6.49 23.69
C TYR A 26 11.95 5.72 25.00
N VAL A 27 11.50 6.29 26.12
CA VAL A 27 11.49 5.57 27.40
C VAL A 27 10.53 4.39 27.38
N LEU A 28 9.33 4.58 26.80
CA LEU A 28 8.36 3.49 26.63
C LEU A 28 8.95 2.37 25.76
N ARG A 29 9.59 2.71 24.64
CA ARG A 29 10.08 1.72 23.67
C ARG A 29 11.40 1.06 24.05
N ASN A 30 12.36 1.82 24.56
CA ASN A 30 13.73 1.35 24.80
C ASN A 30 13.88 0.78 26.21
N ASP A 31 13.37 1.46 27.23
CA ASP A 31 13.54 1.04 28.62
C ASP A 31 12.45 0.06 29.08
N LEU A 32 11.20 0.25 28.62
CA LEU A 32 10.07 -0.56 29.07
C LEU A 32 9.62 -1.63 28.05
N GLY A 33 10.18 -1.62 26.83
CA GLY A 33 9.83 -2.58 25.78
C GLY A 33 8.39 -2.45 25.24
N LEU A 34 7.69 -1.36 25.55
CA LEU A 34 6.33 -1.08 25.09
C LEU A 34 6.36 -0.48 23.69
N LYS A 35 6.20 -1.34 22.67
CA LYS A 35 6.34 -0.96 21.26
C LYS A 35 5.04 -0.42 20.64
N GLY A 36 3.94 -0.38 21.37
CA GLY A 36 2.63 0.10 20.94
C GLY A 36 2.66 1.53 20.38
N PRO A 37 3.14 2.52 21.16
CA PRO A 37 3.39 3.87 20.65
C PRO A 37 4.44 3.84 19.53
N LYS A 38 4.07 4.32 18.33
CA LYS A 38 4.93 4.25 17.14
C LYS A 38 5.65 5.55 16.86
N TYR A 39 6.89 5.46 16.38
CA TYR A 39 7.58 6.60 15.77
C TYR A 39 7.07 6.78 14.33
N GLY A 40 6.21 7.78 14.11
CA GLY A 40 5.69 8.09 12.76
C GLY A 40 6.29 9.34 12.11
N CYS A 41 6.34 10.45 12.84
CA CYS A 41 6.94 11.70 12.34
C CYS A 41 7.97 12.32 13.29
N GLY A 42 7.89 12.07 14.60
CA GLY A 42 8.72 12.77 15.59
C GLY A 42 8.31 14.24 15.81
N GLN A 43 7.22 14.69 15.20
CA GLN A 43 6.78 16.10 15.17
C GLN A 43 5.35 16.29 15.68
N GLU A 44 4.73 15.27 16.29
CA GLU A 44 3.34 15.30 16.80
C GLU A 44 2.24 15.47 15.73
N GLN A 45 2.60 15.59 14.45
CA GLN A 45 1.66 15.81 13.34
C GLN A 45 0.84 14.55 12.95
N CYS A 46 1.37 13.34 13.14
CA CYS A 46 0.71 12.11 12.68
C CYS A 46 -0.06 11.33 13.77
N ASN A 47 0.25 11.61 15.04
CA ASN A 47 -0.39 11.00 16.22
C ASN A 47 -0.33 9.47 16.34
N ALA A 48 0.58 8.79 15.61
CA ALA A 48 0.83 7.35 15.78
C ALA A 48 1.49 6.99 17.14
N CYS A 49 2.04 7.98 17.84
CA CYS A 49 2.72 7.82 19.13
C CYS A 49 1.83 8.09 20.34
N LYS A 50 0.52 8.31 20.16
CA LYS A 50 -0.36 8.72 21.27
C LYS A 50 -0.37 7.69 22.42
N VAL A 51 -0.43 8.21 23.64
CA VAL A 51 -0.67 7.50 24.91
C VAL A 51 -1.73 8.25 25.70
N LEU A 52 -2.31 7.64 26.73
CA LEU A 52 -3.10 8.37 27.72
C LEU A 52 -2.19 8.85 28.84
N VAL A 53 -2.28 10.12 29.23
CA VAL A 53 -1.70 10.69 30.45
C VAL A 53 -2.85 11.26 31.27
N ASP A 54 -3.05 10.75 32.48
CA ASP A 54 -4.20 11.09 33.32
C ASP A 54 -5.55 11.00 32.58
N GLY A 55 -5.70 9.93 31.79
CA GLY A 55 -6.89 9.66 30.99
C GLY A 55 -7.05 10.51 29.72
N GLN A 56 -6.16 11.47 29.45
CA GLN A 56 -6.16 12.32 28.25
C GLN A 56 -5.21 11.77 27.19
N ASP A 57 -5.66 11.68 25.94
CA ASP A 57 -4.80 11.25 24.83
C ASP A 57 -3.81 12.36 24.41
N VAL A 58 -2.51 12.07 24.46
CA VAL A 58 -1.43 13.01 24.12
C VAL A 58 -0.35 12.33 23.28
N PRO A 59 0.29 13.04 22.32
CA PRO A 59 1.44 12.51 21.60
C PRO A 59 2.65 12.36 22.53
N SER A 60 3.36 11.22 22.44
CA SER A 60 4.53 10.94 23.29
C SER A 60 5.88 11.30 22.66
N CYS A 61 5.92 11.62 21.36
CA CYS A 61 7.18 11.75 20.61
C CYS A 61 8.01 13.01 20.92
N LYS A 62 7.41 14.02 21.55
CA LYS A 62 8.13 15.18 22.09
C LYS A 62 7.86 15.46 23.56
N LEU A 63 6.91 14.75 24.18
CA LEU A 63 6.53 14.92 25.58
C LEU A 63 7.67 14.50 26.52
N PRO A 64 8.33 15.42 27.25
CA PRO A 64 9.44 15.07 28.14
C PRO A 64 8.97 14.25 29.34
N ILE A 65 9.74 13.24 29.76
CA ILE A 65 9.35 12.38 30.88
C ILE A 65 9.15 13.13 32.20
N GLN A 66 9.88 14.23 32.43
CA GLN A 66 9.70 15.02 33.65
C GLN A 66 8.31 15.65 33.80
N GLN A 67 7.61 15.90 32.68
CA GLN A 67 6.28 16.50 32.71
C GLN A 67 5.19 15.49 33.08
N VAL A 68 5.49 14.19 32.99
CA VAL A 68 4.56 13.09 33.28
C VAL A 68 4.99 12.28 34.50
N ALA A 69 6.02 12.74 35.23
CA ALA A 69 6.47 12.12 36.46
C ALA A 69 5.32 12.04 37.48
N GLY A 70 5.09 10.85 38.03
CA GLY A 70 4.00 10.61 38.98
C GLY A 70 2.58 10.65 38.40
N LEU A 71 2.39 10.93 37.11
CA LEU A 71 1.08 10.82 36.46
C LEU A 71 0.86 9.41 35.90
N PRO A 72 -0.39 8.89 35.91
CA PRO A 72 -0.68 7.60 35.30
C PRO A 72 -0.62 7.70 33.78
N ILE A 73 0.18 6.83 33.17
CA ILE A 73 0.37 6.70 31.73
C ILE A 73 -0.21 5.36 31.29
N THR A 74 -1.07 5.35 30.27
CA THR A 74 -1.62 4.11 29.68
C THR A 74 -1.29 4.06 28.19
N THR A 75 -0.54 3.04 27.79
CA THR A 75 -0.28 2.70 26.38
C THR A 75 -1.35 1.76 25.86
N VAL A 76 -1.29 1.39 24.58
CA VAL A 76 -2.27 0.45 23.99
C VAL A 76 -2.19 -0.93 24.65
N GLU A 77 -0.99 -1.36 25.04
CA GLU A 77 -0.74 -2.59 25.83
C GLU A 77 -1.38 -2.51 27.22
N GLY A 78 -1.52 -1.30 27.78
CA GLY A 78 -2.17 -1.07 29.07
C GLY A 78 -3.69 -1.14 29.03
N LEU A 79 -4.30 -1.05 27.85
CA LEU A 79 -5.75 -1.25 27.69
C LEU A 79 -6.11 -2.74 27.74
N GLY A 80 -5.29 -3.59 27.11
CA GLY A 80 -5.51 -5.03 27.00
C GLY A 80 -4.42 -5.72 26.18
N SER A 81 -4.38 -7.06 26.28
CA SER A 81 -3.43 -7.92 25.58
C SER A 81 -4.09 -8.71 24.45
N ALA A 82 -3.32 -9.42 23.64
CA ALA A 82 -3.88 -10.28 22.59
C ALA A 82 -4.78 -11.41 23.16
N ASP A 83 -4.46 -11.92 24.36
CA ASP A 83 -5.24 -12.98 25.02
C ASP A 83 -6.44 -12.45 25.82
N ASN A 84 -6.37 -11.19 26.26
CA ASN A 84 -7.45 -10.51 26.98
C ASN A 84 -7.56 -9.05 26.50
N PRO A 85 -8.10 -8.86 25.29
CA PRO A 85 -8.16 -7.53 24.68
C PRO A 85 -9.19 -6.65 25.38
N HIS A 86 -8.93 -5.35 25.38
CA HIS A 86 -9.92 -4.36 25.78
C HIS A 86 -11.12 -4.41 24.82
N PRO A 87 -12.37 -4.17 25.28
CA PRO A 87 -13.53 -4.18 24.39
C PRO A 87 -13.43 -3.19 23.22
N LEU A 88 -12.62 -2.12 23.35
CA LEU A 88 -12.34 -1.21 22.22
C LEU A 88 -11.43 -1.87 21.17
N GLN A 89 -10.41 -2.63 21.61
CA GLN A 89 -9.54 -3.38 20.72
C GLN A 89 -10.31 -4.51 20.02
N GLU A 90 -11.21 -5.19 20.73
CA GLU A 90 -12.13 -6.17 20.14
C GLU A 90 -13.02 -5.54 19.06
N ALA A 91 -13.58 -4.35 19.33
CA ALA A 91 -14.40 -3.67 18.34
C ALA A 91 -13.61 -3.25 17.09
N PHE A 92 -12.36 -2.80 17.26
CA PHE A 92 -11.47 -2.51 16.13
C PHE A 92 -11.13 -3.78 15.34
N ALA A 93 -10.93 -4.91 16.02
CA ALA A 93 -10.68 -6.19 15.38
C ALA A 93 -11.91 -6.70 14.62
N ALA A 94 -13.10 -6.60 15.21
CA ALA A 94 -14.35 -7.03 14.61
C ALA A 94 -14.67 -6.27 13.32
N GLU A 95 -14.40 -4.96 13.29
CA GLU A 95 -14.61 -4.12 12.10
C GLU A 95 -13.43 -4.15 11.12
N GLN A 96 -12.39 -4.95 11.41
CA GLN A 96 -11.13 -4.99 10.67
C GLN A 96 -10.60 -3.58 10.39
N ALA A 97 -10.64 -2.71 11.42
CA ALA A 97 -10.37 -1.27 11.35
C ALA A 97 -8.88 -0.94 11.18
N ILE A 98 -8.14 -1.77 10.45
CA ILE A 98 -6.74 -1.60 10.09
C ILE A 98 -6.45 -2.18 8.69
N GLN A 99 -5.38 -1.70 8.07
CA GLN A 99 -4.71 -2.38 6.96
C GLN A 99 -3.26 -2.70 7.34
N CYS A 100 -2.31 -1.78 7.14
CA CYS A 100 -0.94 -1.97 7.64
C CYS A 100 -0.93 -2.00 9.17
N GLY A 101 -1.75 -1.15 9.80
CA GLY A 101 -1.96 -1.06 11.25
C GLY A 101 -1.03 -0.11 12.00
N TYR A 102 -0.09 0.56 11.31
CA TYR A 102 0.93 1.36 11.97
C TYR A 102 0.35 2.56 12.76
N CYS A 103 -0.72 3.19 12.27
CA CYS A 103 -1.49 4.23 12.98
C CYS A 103 -2.37 3.69 14.11
N ALA A 104 -2.65 2.38 14.14
CA ALA A 104 -3.81 1.85 14.84
C ALA A 104 -3.73 2.06 16.35
N ALA A 105 -2.54 1.87 16.94
CA ALA A 105 -2.33 2.12 18.37
C ALA A 105 -2.69 3.57 18.75
N GLY A 106 -2.23 4.55 17.98
CA GLY A 106 -2.57 5.96 18.20
C GLY A 106 -4.05 6.28 18.03
N MET A 107 -4.74 5.59 17.11
CA MET A 107 -6.18 5.73 16.91
C MET A 107 -7.01 5.08 18.03
N VAL A 108 -6.61 3.90 18.52
CA VAL A 108 -7.24 3.24 19.66
C VAL A 108 -7.11 4.10 20.92
N ILE A 109 -5.93 4.69 21.15
CA ILE A 109 -5.70 5.60 22.28
C ILE A 109 -6.53 6.88 22.14
N ALA A 110 -6.57 7.51 20.97
CA ALA A 110 -7.39 8.70 20.73
C ALA A 110 -8.89 8.40 20.95
N ALA A 111 -9.36 7.24 20.45
CA ALA A 111 -10.72 6.77 20.68
C ALA A 111 -10.99 6.54 22.18
N GLN A 112 -10.07 5.94 22.93
CA GLN A 112 -10.22 5.77 24.37
C GLN A 112 -10.22 7.12 25.11
N GLY A 113 -9.35 8.06 24.72
CA GLY A 113 -9.34 9.42 25.26
C GLY A 113 -10.67 10.14 25.04
N LEU A 114 -11.27 10.01 23.86
CA LEU A 114 -12.64 10.48 23.59
C LEU A 114 -13.65 9.81 24.52
N LEU A 115 -13.62 8.48 24.65
CA LEU A 115 -14.59 7.73 25.46
C LEU A 115 -14.46 7.98 26.97
N ASN A 116 -13.29 8.40 27.45
CA ASN A 116 -13.09 8.85 28.82
C ASN A 116 -13.85 10.16 29.11
N ARG A 117 -13.97 11.04 28.10
CA ARG A 117 -14.61 12.36 28.22
C ARG A 117 -16.07 12.35 27.80
N THR A 118 -16.42 11.50 26.84
CA THR A 118 -17.74 11.45 26.19
C THR A 118 -18.20 10.01 26.08
N ARG A 119 -19.19 9.62 26.90
CA ARG A 119 -19.70 8.23 26.97
C ARG A 119 -20.38 7.74 25.68
N TYR A 120 -21.09 8.64 24.97
CA TYR A 120 -21.86 8.32 23.77
C TYR A 120 -21.60 9.36 22.67
N PRO A 121 -20.39 9.37 22.08
CA PRO A 121 -20.03 10.38 21.09
C PRO A 121 -20.89 10.26 19.83
N SER A 122 -21.27 11.40 19.26
CA SER A 122 -21.84 11.51 17.91
C SER A 122 -20.81 11.17 16.84
N ASP A 123 -21.22 11.10 15.58
CA ASP A 123 -20.24 10.94 14.49
C ASP A 123 -19.31 12.14 14.38
N ASP A 124 -19.84 13.34 14.60
CA ASP A 124 -19.03 14.56 14.53
C ASP A 124 -18.05 14.67 15.71
N ASP A 125 -18.44 14.20 16.91
CA ASP A 125 -17.51 14.09 18.04
C ASP A 125 -16.34 13.15 17.72
N ILE A 126 -16.62 12.01 17.07
CA ILE A 126 -15.58 11.06 16.66
C ILE A 126 -14.66 11.69 15.61
N ARG A 127 -15.23 12.30 14.57
CA ARG A 127 -14.47 12.96 13.50
C ARG A 127 -13.57 14.06 14.05
N ALA A 128 -14.10 14.90 14.96
CA ALA A 128 -13.35 15.99 15.58
C ALA A 128 -12.20 15.46 16.46
N ALA A 129 -12.47 14.47 17.31
CA ALA A 129 -11.46 13.95 18.24
C ALA A 129 -10.32 13.19 17.54
N LEU A 130 -10.57 12.60 16.37
CA LEU A 130 -9.59 11.85 15.58
C LEU A 130 -9.08 12.62 14.34
N ALA A 131 -9.44 13.90 14.17
CA ALA A 131 -9.08 14.70 12.99
C ALA A 131 -7.56 14.74 12.73
N ASP A 132 -6.76 14.71 13.79
CA ASP A 132 -5.29 14.78 13.71
C ASP A 132 -4.60 13.41 13.68
N ASN A 133 -5.37 12.32 13.77
CA ASN A 133 -4.82 10.97 13.63
C ASN A 133 -4.75 10.61 12.14
N LEU A 134 -3.53 10.57 11.59
CA LEU A 134 -3.33 10.26 10.17
C LEU A 134 -3.37 8.74 9.90
N CYS A 135 -4.03 8.34 8.82
CA CYS A 135 -3.97 6.99 8.28
C CYS A 135 -3.82 7.01 6.76
N ARG A 136 -2.68 6.50 6.28
CA ARG A 136 -2.40 6.43 4.84
C ARG A 136 -3.12 5.29 4.12
N CYS A 137 -3.53 4.26 4.85
CA CYS A 137 -4.36 3.17 4.33
C CYS A 137 -5.85 3.51 4.23
N GLY A 138 -6.31 4.62 4.83
CA GLY A 138 -7.67 5.12 4.67
C GLY A 138 -8.77 4.37 5.44
N VAL A 139 -8.48 3.77 6.62
CA VAL A 139 -9.46 2.97 7.39
C VAL A 139 -10.39 3.79 8.30
N TYR A 140 -10.51 5.11 8.08
CA TYR A 140 -11.19 6.04 8.98
C TYR A 140 -12.65 5.65 9.28
N GLU A 141 -13.42 5.25 8.25
CA GLU A 141 -14.82 4.87 8.47
C GLU A 141 -14.95 3.59 9.31
N ARG A 142 -14.04 2.62 9.13
CA ARG A 142 -13.99 1.42 9.97
C ARG A 142 -13.59 1.72 11.42
N VAL A 143 -12.74 2.73 11.63
CA VAL A 143 -12.44 3.24 12.98
C VAL A 143 -13.69 3.85 13.63
N ARG A 144 -14.46 4.65 12.88
CA ARG A 144 -15.76 5.16 13.36
C ARG A 144 -16.71 4.01 13.72
N ARG A 145 -16.79 2.97 12.88
CA ARG A 145 -17.56 1.73 13.13
C ARG A 145 -17.19 1.10 14.45
N ALA A 146 -15.90 0.88 14.66
CA ALA A 146 -15.40 0.23 15.86
C ALA A 146 -15.77 1.02 17.13
N ILE A 147 -15.67 2.36 17.10
CA ILE A 147 -16.06 3.21 18.24
C ILE A 147 -17.57 3.11 18.51
N LYS A 148 -18.40 3.11 17.46
CA LYS A 148 -19.87 2.93 17.61
C LYS A 148 -20.25 1.54 18.10
N LEU A 149 -19.57 0.51 17.62
CA LEU A 149 -19.74 -0.86 18.08
C LEU A 149 -19.39 -0.96 19.58
N ARG A 150 -18.26 -0.37 19.99
CA ARG A 150 -17.81 -0.35 21.39
C ARG A 150 -18.85 0.24 22.36
N ILE A 151 -19.59 1.26 21.96
CA ILE A 151 -20.59 1.91 22.83
C ILE A 151 -21.99 1.27 22.74
N GLY A 152 -22.12 0.15 22.01
CA GLY A 152 -23.39 -0.57 21.85
C GLY A 152 -24.41 0.17 20.97
N ARG A 153 -23.94 1.02 20.05
CA ARG A 153 -24.80 1.77 19.10
C ARG A 153 -24.39 1.56 17.63
N PRO A 154 -24.31 0.31 17.15
CA PRO A 154 -24.08 0.07 15.73
C PRO A 154 -25.33 0.51 14.93
N HIS A 155 -25.26 1.65 14.25
CA HIS A 155 -26.28 2.11 13.28
C HIS A 155 -25.80 1.95 11.83
N TRP A 156 -25.94 0.77 11.21
CA TRP A 156 -25.39 0.60 9.86
C TRP A 156 -26.03 -0.55 9.09
N ASN A 157 -26.22 -0.30 7.79
CA ASN A 157 -26.21 -1.34 6.78
C ASN A 157 -24.84 -2.07 6.79
N PRO A 158 -24.75 -3.29 6.23
CA PRO A 158 -23.47 -3.94 5.95
C PRO A 158 -22.51 -2.98 5.22
N ILE A 159 -21.22 -3.05 5.54
CA ILE A 159 -20.21 -2.19 4.89
C ILE A 159 -20.05 -2.53 3.40
N TYR A 160 -20.43 -3.76 3.03
CA TYR A 160 -20.54 -4.20 1.66
C TYR A 160 -21.80 -5.04 1.44
N ASP A 161 -22.34 -4.98 0.23
CA ASP A 161 -23.30 -5.94 -0.33
C ASP A 161 -22.57 -6.89 -1.29
N ILE A 162 -23.03 -8.13 -1.41
CA ILE A 162 -22.50 -9.09 -2.39
C ILE A 162 -23.58 -9.44 -3.42
N ILE A 163 -23.24 -9.29 -4.70
CA ILE A 163 -24.02 -9.79 -5.82
C ILE A 163 -23.24 -10.95 -6.44
N THR A 164 -23.84 -12.15 -6.50
CA THR A 164 -23.24 -13.28 -7.20
C THR A 164 -23.84 -13.41 -8.58
N LEU A 165 -23.01 -13.30 -9.61
CA LEU A 165 -23.40 -13.51 -11.01
C LEU A 165 -22.80 -14.83 -11.49
N ALA A 166 -23.63 -15.67 -12.10
CA ALA A 166 -23.19 -16.91 -12.71
C ALA A 166 -22.67 -16.62 -14.12
N ASP A 167 -21.39 -16.82 -14.33
CA ASP A 167 -20.77 -16.77 -15.65
C ASP A 167 -20.46 -18.19 -16.14
N PRO A 168 -20.47 -18.43 -17.46
CA PRO A 168 -19.87 -19.65 -17.98
C PRO A 168 -18.42 -19.73 -17.52
N ALA A 169 -17.97 -20.93 -17.15
CA ALA A 169 -16.58 -21.15 -16.77
C ALA A 169 -15.65 -20.63 -17.87
N ASP A 170 -14.65 -19.83 -17.50
CA ASP A 170 -13.64 -19.37 -18.44
C ASP A 170 -12.81 -20.60 -18.90
N PRO A 171 -12.77 -20.92 -20.21
CA PRO A 171 -11.95 -22.01 -20.72
C PRO A 171 -10.44 -21.77 -20.52
N ALA A 172 -10.00 -20.60 -20.05
CA ALA A 172 -8.62 -20.29 -19.67
C ALA A 172 -8.41 -20.53 -18.15
N THR A 173 -7.52 -21.40 -17.68
CA THR A 173 -6.16 -21.72 -18.15
C THR A 173 -5.71 -23.08 -17.62
N THR A 174 -5.56 -24.08 -18.50
CA THR A 174 -4.93 -25.38 -18.17
C THR A 174 -3.41 -25.30 -18.00
N ALA A 175 -2.80 -24.15 -18.33
CA ALA A 175 -1.37 -23.95 -18.17
C ALA A 175 -0.98 -23.87 -16.68
N LEU A 176 0.20 -24.38 -16.32
CA LEU A 176 0.75 -24.21 -14.99
C LEU A 176 1.03 -22.73 -14.68
N PRO A 177 0.78 -22.25 -13.43
CA PRO A 177 1.20 -20.93 -13.01
C PRO A 177 2.71 -20.71 -13.21
N PRO A 178 3.18 -19.55 -13.68
CA PRO A 178 4.60 -19.33 -13.96
C PRO A 178 5.53 -19.58 -12.76
N SER A 179 5.09 -19.24 -11.54
CA SER A 179 5.88 -19.49 -10.33
C SER A 179 6.03 -20.99 -10.02
N ILE A 180 5.00 -21.80 -10.31
CA ILE A 180 5.06 -23.26 -10.21
C ILE A 180 5.99 -23.83 -11.29
N ALA A 181 5.93 -23.30 -12.52
CA ALA A 181 6.85 -23.73 -13.57
C ALA A 181 8.32 -23.44 -13.24
N GLN A 182 8.60 -22.34 -12.53
CA GLN A 182 9.94 -21.98 -12.06
C GLN A 182 10.38 -22.79 -10.82
N THR A 183 9.46 -23.07 -9.91
CA THR A 183 9.70 -23.86 -8.69
C THR A 183 8.70 -25.02 -8.62
N PRO A 184 8.94 -26.12 -9.34
CA PRO A 184 7.99 -27.22 -9.44
C PRO A 184 7.99 -28.17 -8.24
N ASP A 185 8.98 -28.11 -7.35
CA ASP A 185 9.04 -28.95 -6.14
C ASP A 185 7.90 -28.62 -5.19
N LEU A 186 7.02 -29.58 -4.90
CA LEU A 186 5.87 -29.38 -4.00
C LEU A 186 6.30 -29.01 -2.58
N ASP A 187 7.45 -29.52 -2.11
CA ASP A 187 7.97 -29.21 -0.78
C ASP A 187 8.40 -27.73 -0.63
N ALA A 188 8.59 -27.02 -1.74
CA ALA A 188 8.85 -25.58 -1.72
C ALA A 188 7.59 -24.75 -1.45
N TRP A 189 6.40 -25.35 -1.51
CA TRP A 189 5.11 -24.66 -1.39
C TRP A 189 4.31 -25.08 -0.17
N ILE A 190 4.34 -26.36 0.20
CA ILE A 190 3.49 -26.92 1.27
C ILE A 190 4.26 -27.94 2.10
N ARG A 191 4.10 -27.86 3.43
CA ARG A 191 4.62 -28.85 4.39
C ARG A 191 3.55 -29.26 5.40
N ILE A 192 3.35 -30.57 5.56
CA ILE A 192 2.52 -31.15 6.62
C ILE A 192 3.35 -31.29 7.90
N ASN A 193 2.97 -30.60 8.97
CA ASN A 193 3.74 -30.59 10.22
C ASN A 193 3.32 -31.74 11.15
N HIS A 194 4.08 -32.00 12.22
CA HIS A 194 3.69 -33.01 13.23
C HIS A 194 2.60 -32.54 14.19
N ASP A 195 2.50 -31.23 14.41
CA ASP A 195 1.63 -30.60 15.41
C ASP A 195 0.24 -30.24 14.86
N GLU A 196 -0.24 -31.09 13.96
CA GLU A 196 -1.53 -30.94 13.28
C GLU A 196 -1.77 -29.63 12.53
N THR A 197 -0.68 -28.99 12.08
CA THR A 197 -0.73 -27.80 11.22
C THR A 197 -0.15 -28.07 9.83
N VAL A 198 -0.41 -27.16 8.90
CA VAL A 198 0.18 -27.16 7.55
C VAL A 198 0.88 -25.82 7.34
N THR A 199 2.15 -25.86 6.94
CA THR A 199 2.89 -24.65 6.54
C THR A 199 2.76 -24.44 5.05
N ILE A 200 2.35 -23.25 4.62
CA ILE A 200 2.44 -22.79 3.24
C ILE A 200 3.56 -21.76 3.10
N PHE A 201 4.20 -21.75 1.93
CA PHE A 201 5.32 -20.87 1.62
C PHE A 201 4.95 -19.95 0.45
N SER A 202 5.26 -18.65 0.58
CA SER A 202 4.99 -17.68 -0.47
C SER A 202 6.11 -16.64 -0.60
N GLY A 203 6.49 -16.32 -1.83
CA GLY A 203 7.36 -15.19 -2.15
C GLY A 203 6.64 -13.83 -2.05
N LYS A 204 5.30 -13.82 -2.00
CA LYS A 204 4.51 -12.59 -1.77
C LYS A 204 4.57 -12.17 -0.31
N VAL A 205 4.40 -10.87 -0.07
CA VAL A 205 4.57 -10.26 1.26
C VAL A 205 3.32 -9.53 1.73
N GLU A 206 3.14 -9.46 3.05
CA GLU A 206 2.04 -8.73 3.67
C GLU A 206 2.41 -7.27 3.91
N ILE A 207 1.61 -6.36 3.37
CA ILE A 207 1.84 -4.91 3.47
C ILE A 207 0.58 -4.17 3.94
N GLY A 208 -0.36 -4.91 4.51
CA GLY A 208 -1.65 -4.42 5.01
C GLY A 208 -2.87 -4.81 4.15
N GLN A 209 -2.66 -5.60 3.11
CA GLN A 209 -3.66 -5.98 2.11
C GLN A 209 -4.40 -7.28 2.43
N GLY A 210 -3.96 -8.04 3.45
CA GLY A 210 -4.61 -9.29 3.86
C GLY A 210 -4.29 -10.47 2.94
N ILE A 211 -3.16 -10.43 2.22
CA ILE A 211 -2.77 -11.49 1.29
C ILE A 211 -2.50 -12.80 2.04
N LYS A 212 -1.89 -12.74 3.24
CA LYS A 212 -1.62 -13.94 4.04
C LYS A 212 -2.91 -14.69 4.36
N THR A 213 -3.97 -13.97 4.73
CA THR A 213 -5.30 -14.54 4.98
C THR A 213 -5.90 -15.13 3.72
N ALA A 214 -5.89 -14.40 2.60
CA ALA A 214 -6.46 -14.87 1.34
C ALA A 214 -5.80 -16.17 0.84
N VAL A 215 -4.47 -16.24 0.80
CA VAL A 215 -3.78 -17.46 0.35
C VAL A 215 -3.92 -18.62 1.35
N SER A 216 -4.04 -18.31 2.65
CA SER A 216 -4.34 -19.33 3.67
C SER A 216 -5.75 -19.89 3.52
N GLN A 217 -6.75 -19.06 3.21
CA GLN A 217 -8.11 -19.53 2.89
C GLN A 217 -8.12 -20.43 1.66
N ILE A 218 -7.40 -20.06 0.61
CA ILE A 218 -7.28 -20.88 -0.60
C ILE A 218 -6.66 -22.24 -0.28
N ALA A 219 -5.54 -22.26 0.45
CA ALA A 219 -4.87 -23.50 0.82
C ALA A 219 -5.72 -24.36 1.76
N ALA A 220 -6.38 -23.76 2.76
CA ALA A 220 -7.25 -24.47 3.69
C ALA A 220 -8.47 -25.08 2.98
N GLU A 221 -9.09 -24.35 2.07
CA GLU A 221 -10.21 -24.82 1.25
C GLU A 221 -9.80 -26.02 0.40
N GLU A 222 -8.65 -25.93 -0.27
CA GLU A 222 -8.12 -27.01 -1.09
C GLU A 222 -7.51 -28.16 -0.28
N LEU A 223 -7.32 -28.03 1.03
CA LEU A 223 -6.84 -29.13 1.87
C LEU A 223 -7.94 -29.71 2.76
N ASP A 224 -9.16 -29.15 2.72
CA ASP A 224 -10.27 -29.53 3.61
C ASP A 224 -9.85 -29.51 5.10
N ILE A 225 -9.14 -28.45 5.50
CA ILE A 225 -8.70 -28.20 6.89
C ILE A 225 -9.21 -26.86 7.41
N ALA A 226 -9.32 -26.73 8.72
CA ALA A 226 -9.63 -25.46 9.35
C ALA A 226 -8.55 -24.41 9.03
N LEU A 227 -8.97 -23.16 8.77
CA LEU A 227 -8.05 -22.04 8.50
C LEU A 227 -7.01 -21.84 9.61
N SER A 228 -7.38 -22.09 10.87
CA SER A 228 -6.49 -22.01 12.03
C SER A 228 -5.34 -23.02 12.02
N ARG A 229 -5.40 -24.07 11.18
CA ARG A 229 -4.31 -25.03 10.99
C ARG A 229 -3.26 -24.58 9.98
N ILE A 230 -3.50 -23.50 9.25
CA ILE A 230 -2.53 -22.94 8.30
C ILE A 230 -1.52 -22.05 9.03
N ARG A 231 -0.24 -22.29 8.77
CA ARG A 231 0.87 -21.39 9.07
C ARG A 231 1.45 -20.89 7.76
N ILE A 232 1.94 -19.66 7.72
CA ILE A 232 2.55 -19.09 6.52
C ILE A 232 3.96 -18.58 6.81
N ILE A 233 4.90 -18.95 5.93
CA ILE A 233 6.22 -18.32 5.82
C ILE A 233 6.22 -17.52 4.52
N SER A 234 6.51 -16.23 4.62
CA SER A 234 6.37 -15.30 3.50
C SER A 234 7.59 -14.39 3.33
N GLY A 235 8.09 -14.24 2.11
CA GLY A 235 9.09 -13.22 1.76
C GLY A 235 10.47 -13.41 2.39
N ASP A 236 10.88 -14.64 2.66
CA ASP A 236 12.21 -14.99 3.14
C ASP A 236 13.00 -15.68 2.03
N THR A 237 14.01 -14.99 1.48
CA THR A 237 14.75 -15.49 0.31
C THR A 237 15.50 -16.79 0.54
N GLY A 238 15.64 -17.23 1.80
CA GLY A 238 16.22 -18.53 2.15
C GLY A 238 15.20 -19.66 2.34
N GLN A 239 13.89 -19.39 2.31
CA GLN A 239 12.85 -20.37 2.68
C GLN A 239 11.67 -20.49 1.70
N VAL A 240 11.41 -19.47 0.86
CA VAL A 240 10.20 -19.42 0.02
C VAL A 240 10.55 -19.40 -1.47
N PRO A 241 9.62 -19.76 -2.38
CA PRO A 241 9.84 -19.62 -3.82
C PRO A 241 9.93 -18.15 -4.25
N ASP A 242 10.69 -17.86 -5.30
CA ASP A 242 10.69 -16.54 -5.93
C ASP A 242 9.41 -16.36 -6.76
N GLU A 243 8.44 -15.66 -6.17
CA GLU A 243 7.20 -15.26 -6.85
C GLU A 243 7.28 -13.83 -7.43
N GLY A 244 8.44 -13.20 -7.39
CA GLY A 244 8.64 -11.80 -7.75
C GLY A 244 7.91 -10.81 -6.84
N LEU A 245 7.71 -9.59 -7.34
CA LEU A 245 7.19 -8.46 -6.57
C LEU A 245 5.75 -8.65 -6.06
N THR A 246 5.49 -8.17 -4.85
CA THR A 246 4.13 -7.84 -4.40
C THR A 246 3.75 -6.47 -4.96
N ALA A 247 3.24 -6.42 -6.19
CA ALA A 247 2.86 -5.19 -6.87
C ALA A 247 1.82 -5.47 -7.96
N GLY A 248 1.19 -4.42 -8.48
CA GLY A 248 0.38 -4.54 -9.69
C GLY A 248 -0.96 -5.26 -9.50
N SER A 249 -1.41 -5.43 -8.25
CA SER A 249 -2.56 -6.26 -7.88
C SER A 249 -2.43 -7.74 -8.30
N MET A 250 -1.21 -8.28 -8.40
CA MET A 250 -0.99 -9.64 -8.93
C MET A 250 -0.87 -10.72 -7.84
N SER A 251 -0.90 -10.39 -6.55
CA SER A 251 -0.56 -11.38 -5.50
C SER A 251 -1.52 -12.56 -5.44
N VAL A 252 -2.84 -12.34 -5.47
CA VAL A 252 -3.82 -13.45 -5.49
C VAL A 252 -3.85 -14.12 -6.86
N GLU A 253 -3.74 -13.34 -7.95
CA GLU A 253 -3.66 -13.86 -9.34
C GLU A 253 -2.50 -14.85 -9.53
N VAL A 254 -1.33 -14.54 -8.94
CA VAL A 254 -0.12 -15.36 -9.04
C VAL A 254 -0.05 -16.40 -7.92
N SER A 255 0.06 -15.94 -6.67
CA SER A 255 0.32 -16.82 -5.52
C SER A 255 -0.92 -17.58 -5.09
N GLY A 256 -2.09 -16.95 -5.10
CA GLY A 256 -3.35 -17.64 -4.83
C GLY A 256 -3.58 -18.79 -5.81
N ARG A 257 -3.33 -18.57 -7.11
CA ARG A 257 -3.41 -19.64 -8.12
C ARG A 257 -2.34 -20.71 -7.93
N ALA A 258 -1.09 -20.32 -7.64
CA ALA A 258 0.01 -21.26 -7.41
C ALA A 258 -0.26 -22.18 -6.20
N LEU A 259 -0.64 -21.60 -5.06
CA LEU A 259 -0.97 -22.34 -3.86
C LEU A 259 -2.25 -23.18 -4.02
N ARG A 260 -3.23 -22.74 -4.81
CA ARG A 260 -4.41 -23.55 -5.15
C ARG A 260 -3.99 -24.86 -5.85
N VAL A 261 -3.12 -24.76 -6.85
CA VAL A 261 -2.63 -25.93 -7.60
C VAL A 261 -1.74 -26.81 -6.72
N ALA A 262 -0.83 -26.23 -5.95
CA ALA A 262 0.03 -26.97 -5.02
C ALA A 262 -0.80 -27.71 -3.95
N ALA A 263 -1.84 -27.07 -3.40
CA ALA A 263 -2.73 -27.65 -2.41
C ALA A 263 -3.59 -28.78 -2.98
N ALA A 264 -4.10 -28.62 -4.21
CA ALA A 264 -4.81 -29.69 -4.90
C ALA A 264 -3.92 -30.92 -5.12
N GLU A 265 -2.67 -30.72 -5.56
CA GLU A 265 -1.69 -31.80 -5.73
C GLU A 265 -1.39 -32.49 -4.38
N ALA A 266 -1.14 -31.71 -3.33
CA ALA A 266 -0.89 -32.23 -1.98
C ALA A 266 -2.08 -33.05 -1.45
N ARG A 267 -3.32 -32.53 -1.61
CA ARG A 267 -4.55 -33.24 -1.22
C ARG A 267 -4.67 -34.57 -1.97
N HIS A 268 -4.44 -34.57 -3.28
CA HIS A 268 -4.50 -35.78 -4.08
C HIS A 268 -3.49 -36.84 -3.60
N LEU A 269 -2.23 -36.45 -3.35
CA LEU A 269 -1.21 -37.36 -2.82
C LEU A 269 -1.59 -37.92 -1.44
N LEU A 270 -2.13 -37.08 -0.56
CA LEU A 270 -2.61 -37.52 0.76
C LEU A 270 -3.76 -38.52 0.65
N LEU A 271 -4.70 -38.30 -0.27
CA LEU A 271 -5.79 -39.24 -0.54
C LEU A 271 -5.26 -40.55 -1.13
N THR A 272 -4.28 -40.51 -2.03
CA THR A 272 -3.64 -41.73 -2.58
C THR A 272 -2.97 -42.54 -1.47
N LEU A 273 -2.21 -41.89 -0.59
CA LEU A 273 -1.58 -42.57 0.55
C LEU A 273 -2.62 -43.16 1.52
N ALA A 274 -3.73 -42.45 1.75
CA ALA A 274 -4.81 -42.95 2.58
C ALA A 274 -5.56 -44.12 1.93
N PHE A 275 -5.78 -44.07 0.62
CA PHE A 275 -6.40 -45.17 -0.13
C PHE A 275 -5.62 -46.47 0.06
N GLU A 276 -4.28 -46.41 0.00
CA GLU A 276 -3.40 -47.55 0.27
C GLU A 276 -3.47 -48.00 1.73
N GLU A 277 -3.32 -47.07 2.69
CA GLU A 277 -3.26 -47.40 4.13
C GLU A 277 -4.61 -47.87 4.72
N LEU A 278 -5.72 -47.38 4.19
CA LEU A 278 -7.07 -47.78 4.60
C LEU A 278 -7.57 -49.03 3.85
N GLU A 279 -6.85 -49.47 2.81
CA GLU A 279 -7.27 -50.53 1.88
C GLU A 279 -8.66 -50.23 1.28
N ALA A 280 -8.90 -48.95 0.94
CA ALA A 280 -10.18 -48.49 0.44
C ALA A 280 -10.46 -49.04 -0.97
N SER A 281 -11.74 -49.19 -1.32
CA SER A 281 -12.15 -49.72 -2.63
C SER A 281 -12.24 -48.66 -3.73
N ASP A 282 -12.40 -47.39 -3.36
CA ASP A 282 -12.52 -46.25 -4.28
C ASP A 282 -11.86 -45.00 -3.70
N LEU A 283 -10.84 -44.48 -4.39
CA LEU A 283 -10.15 -43.24 -4.04
C LEU A 283 -11.09 -42.03 -4.06
N ALA A 284 -12.03 -41.99 -5.00
CA ALA A 284 -12.95 -40.86 -5.17
C ALA A 284 -14.04 -40.81 -4.09
N ALA A 285 -14.28 -41.92 -3.38
CA ALA A 285 -15.24 -42.01 -2.29
C ALA A 285 -14.68 -41.54 -0.94
N LEU A 286 -13.35 -41.40 -0.80
CA LEU A 286 -12.72 -40.93 0.43
C LEU A 286 -13.17 -39.50 0.76
N GLN A 287 -13.54 -39.29 2.02
CA GLN A 287 -13.99 -37.99 2.53
C GLN A 287 -12.94 -37.39 3.43
N VAL A 288 -12.71 -36.08 3.30
CA VAL A 288 -11.83 -35.34 4.20
C VAL A 288 -12.67 -34.43 5.08
N ASN A 289 -12.45 -34.48 6.38
CA ASN A 289 -12.98 -33.51 7.33
C ASN A 289 -11.86 -33.09 8.29
N ASP A 290 -11.47 -31.81 8.22
CA ASP A 290 -10.39 -31.22 9.00
C ASP A 290 -9.09 -32.04 8.98
N GLY A 291 -8.70 -32.51 7.79
CA GLY A 291 -7.47 -33.30 7.58
C GLY A 291 -7.55 -34.76 8.02
N VAL A 292 -8.72 -35.22 8.50
CA VAL A 292 -9.02 -36.64 8.75
C VAL A 292 -9.71 -37.22 7.51
N ILE A 293 -9.05 -38.20 6.89
CA ILE A 293 -9.54 -38.93 5.74
C ILE A 293 -10.32 -40.15 6.25
N THR A 294 -11.56 -40.31 5.80
CA THR A 294 -12.46 -41.41 6.14
C THR A 294 -12.86 -42.16 4.88
N ASP A 295 -12.76 -43.49 4.90
CA ASP A 295 -13.45 -44.34 3.92
C ASP A 295 -14.88 -44.56 4.41
N PRO A 296 -15.91 -44.00 3.73
CA PRO A 296 -17.30 -44.14 4.16
C PRO A 296 -17.82 -45.58 4.08
N THR A 297 -17.18 -46.45 3.29
CA THR A 297 -17.60 -47.85 3.12
C THR A 297 -17.23 -48.69 4.34
N THR A 298 -16.01 -48.50 4.86
CA THR A 298 -15.46 -49.29 5.98
C THR A 298 -15.52 -48.55 7.32
N GLY A 299 -15.64 -47.22 7.31
CA GLY A 299 -15.52 -46.36 8.49
C GLY A 299 -14.09 -46.20 9.00
N ARG A 300 -13.07 -46.76 8.33
CA ARG A 300 -11.66 -46.60 8.72
C ARG A 300 -11.20 -45.16 8.44
N GLN A 301 -10.29 -44.67 9.27
CA GLN A 301 -9.82 -43.29 9.23
C GLN A 301 -8.31 -43.17 9.38
N ILE A 302 -7.73 -42.15 8.73
CA ILE A 302 -6.36 -41.72 8.94
C ILE A 302 -6.23 -40.21 8.73
N SER A 303 -5.34 -39.54 9.48
CA SER A 303 -5.09 -38.11 9.30
C SER A 303 -3.89 -37.82 8.40
N TYR A 304 -3.89 -36.62 7.81
CA TYR A 304 -2.75 -36.08 7.05
C TYR A 304 -1.45 -36.15 7.84
N TRP A 305 -1.51 -35.83 9.13
CA TRP A 305 -0.35 -35.77 10.02
C TRP A 305 0.21 -37.16 10.36
N LYS A 306 -0.63 -38.18 10.43
CA LYS A 306 -0.17 -39.57 10.58
C LYS A 306 0.50 -40.08 9.31
N LEU A 307 -0.01 -39.71 8.13
CA LEU A 307 0.57 -40.09 6.84
C LEU A 307 1.92 -39.41 6.60
N MET A 308 1.94 -38.08 6.72
CA MET A 308 3.00 -37.21 6.20
C MET A 308 3.70 -36.35 7.23
N GLY A 309 3.27 -36.27 8.49
CA GLY A 309 3.83 -35.33 9.48
C GLY A 309 5.36 -35.29 9.46
N GLY A 310 5.93 -34.13 9.12
CA GLY A 310 7.37 -33.88 9.02
C GLY A 310 8.09 -34.51 7.82
N LYS A 311 7.43 -35.34 7.02
CA LYS A 311 7.96 -35.97 5.80
C LYS A 311 7.89 -35.00 4.62
N ARG A 312 8.83 -35.18 3.69
CA ARG A 312 8.84 -34.52 2.38
C ARG A 312 7.97 -35.30 1.39
N PHE A 313 7.23 -34.58 0.55
CA PHE A 313 6.51 -35.19 -0.58
C PHE A 313 7.47 -35.76 -1.61
N GLY A 314 8.58 -35.08 -1.89
CA GLY A 314 9.57 -35.53 -2.88
C GLY A 314 8.99 -35.66 -4.30
N ARG A 315 8.05 -34.78 -4.65
CA ARG A 315 7.32 -34.79 -5.94
C ARG A 315 7.30 -33.40 -6.56
N THR A 316 7.25 -33.37 -7.88
CA THR A 316 6.97 -32.15 -8.63
C THR A 316 5.47 -32.01 -8.85
N ILE A 317 5.01 -30.77 -8.88
CA ILE A 317 3.61 -30.42 -9.15
C ILE A 317 3.31 -30.70 -10.62
N SER A 318 2.40 -31.63 -10.89
CA SER A 318 2.06 -32.06 -12.26
C SER A 318 1.20 -31.04 -13.01
N GLY A 319 0.33 -30.33 -12.30
CA GLY A 319 -0.67 -29.43 -12.88
C GLY A 319 -1.87 -30.16 -13.51
N THR A 320 -1.96 -31.48 -13.39
CA THR A 320 -3.05 -32.29 -13.96
C THR A 320 -4.15 -32.59 -12.95
N VAL A 321 -3.87 -32.48 -11.65
CA VAL A 321 -4.88 -32.62 -10.59
C VAL A 321 -5.82 -31.40 -10.61
N PRO A 322 -7.13 -31.59 -10.84
CA PRO A 322 -8.07 -30.48 -10.85
C PRO A 322 -8.26 -29.93 -9.41
N PRO A 323 -8.19 -28.60 -9.22
CA PRO A 323 -8.62 -27.98 -7.97
C PRO A 323 -10.11 -28.20 -7.68
N LYS A 324 -10.55 -27.96 -6.45
CA LYS A 324 -11.98 -28.06 -6.08
C LYS A 324 -12.85 -27.13 -6.91
N ASP A 325 -14.05 -27.61 -7.23
CA ASP A 325 -15.08 -26.81 -7.87
C ASP A 325 -15.56 -25.70 -6.92
N PRO A 326 -15.70 -24.44 -7.38
CA PRO A 326 -16.24 -23.35 -6.57
C PRO A 326 -17.58 -23.63 -5.87
N ALA A 327 -18.43 -24.50 -6.44
CA ALA A 327 -19.69 -24.91 -5.82
C ALA A 327 -19.50 -25.72 -4.53
N ALA A 328 -18.30 -26.29 -4.31
CA ALA A 328 -17.94 -27.03 -3.11
C ALA A 328 -17.22 -26.18 -2.05
N TYR A 329 -17.05 -24.88 -2.28
CA TYR A 329 -16.32 -24.00 -1.36
C TYR A 329 -17.12 -23.71 -0.08
N THR A 330 -16.40 -23.69 1.04
CA THR A 330 -16.94 -23.41 2.38
C THR A 330 -16.21 -22.25 3.09
N LEU A 331 -14.95 -22.00 2.72
CA LEU A 331 -14.07 -20.95 3.23
C LEU A 331 -13.84 -19.83 2.21
N ILE A 332 -13.64 -20.18 0.92
CA ILE A 332 -13.50 -19.17 -0.15
C ILE A 332 -14.84 -18.46 -0.37
N GLY A 333 -14.80 -17.13 -0.42
CA GLY A 333 -15.99 -16.28 -0.53
C GLY A 333 -16.60 -15.88 0.82
N GLN A 334 -16.12 -16.47 1.93
CA GLN A 334 -16.53 -16.09 3.28
C GLN A 334 -15.57 -15.05 3.90
N PRO A 335 -16.08 -14.13 4.73
CA PRO A 335 -15.23 -13.22 5.47
C PRO A 335 -14.41 -14.01 6.51
N ALA A 336 -13.09 -13.93 6.41
CA ALA A 336 -12.18 -14.42 7.45
C ALA A 336 -11.40 -13.26 8.05
N PRO A 337 -11.38 -13.12 9.39
CA PRO A 337 -10.59 -12.07 10.03
C PRO A 337 -9.10 -12.36 9.84
N ARG A 338 -8.30 -11.31 9.72
CA ARG A 338 -6.86 -11.49 9.62
C ARG A 338 -6.25 -11.76 11.00
N ALA A 339 -5.40 -12.79 11.08
CA ALA A 339 -4.75 -13.19 12.32
C ALA A 339 -3.79 -12.14 12.90
N ASP A 340 -3.29 -11.21 12.07
CA ASP A 340 -2.36 -10.16 12.48
C ASP A 340 -3.04 -8.93 13.10
N VAL A 341 -4.38 -8.81 13.03
CA VAL A 341 -5.09 -7.60 13.46
C VAL A 341 -5.06 -7.40 14.96
N LEU A 342 -5.47 -8.40 15.74
CA LEU A 342 -5.53 -8.27 17.19
C LEU A 342 -4.15 -8.05 17.84
N PRO A 343 -3.08 -8.76 17.43
CA PRO A 343 -1.72 -8.44 17.90
C PRO A 343 -1.31 -6.98 17.64
N LYS A 344 -1.61 -6.44 16.46
CA LYS A 344 -1.30 -5.03 16.13
C LYS A 344 -2.08 -4.03 16.98
N LEU A 345 -3.35 -4.34 17.27
CA LEU A 345 -4.23 -3.50 18.10
C LEU A 345 -3.90 -3.54 19.59
N THR A 346 -3.12 -4.53 20.02
CA THR A 346 -2.71 -4.72 21.43
C THR A 346 -1.24 -4.41 21.68
N GLY A 347 -0.54 -3.86 20.67
CA GLY A 347 0.84 -3.40 20.79
C GLY A 347 1.91 -4.48 20.67
N VAL A 348 1.55 -5.71 20.26
CA VAL A 348 2.52 -6.77 19.98
C VAL A 348 3.49 -6.31 18.88
N PRO A 349 4.82 -6.45 19.06
CA PRO A 349 5.82 -6.10 18.04
C PRO A 349 5.51 -6.77 16.70
N SER A 350 5.18 -5.97 15.70
CA SER A 350 4.66 -6.46 14.41
C SER A 350 5.38 -5.87 13.19
N TYR A 351 6.16 -4.81 13.39
CA TYR A 351 6.81 -4.08 12.30
C TYR A 351 8.33 -4.19 12.39
N VAL A 352 9.02 -3.97 11.26
CA VAL A 352 10.49 -3.89 11.24
C VAL A 352 11.00 -2.83 12.23
N HIS A 353 10.22 -1.77 12.48
CA HIS A 353 10.50 -0.72 13.45
C HIS A 353 10.49 -1.18 14.92
N ASP A 354 9.85 -2.31 15.20
CA ASP A 354 9.66 -2.87 16.54
C ASP A 354 10.59 -4.05 16.85
N LEU A 355 11.34 -4.53 15.86
CA LEU A 355 12.31 -5.62 16.06
C LEU A 355 13.27 -5.26 17.18
N ASP A 356 13.61 -6.27 17.98
CA ASP A 356 14.48 -6.17 19.14
C ASP A 356 15.34 -7.43 19.20
N LEU A 357 16.47 -7.42 18.49
CA LEU A 357 17.39 -8.55 18.42
C LEU A 357 18.43 -8.46 19.54
N PRO A 358 18.96 -9.60 20.04
CA PRO A 358 20.00 -9.58 21.06
C PRO A 358 21.21 -8.73 20.65
N GLY A 359 21.60 -7.77 21.49
CA GLY A 359 22.75 -6.89 21.26
C GLY A 359 22.56 -5.83 20.16
N MET A 360 21.32 -5.65 19.69
CA MET A 360 20.99 -4.71 18.62
C MET A 360 21.32 -3.26 18.99
N VAL A 361 21.79 -2.50 18.00
CA VAL A 361 22.13 -1.07 18.10
C VAL A 361 21.32 -0.26 17.10
N HIS A 362 21.34 1.07 17.23
CA HIS A 362 20.51 1.96 16.43
C HIS A 362 21.34 2.85 15.51
N GLY A 363 21.01 2.81 14.22
CA GLY A 363 21.61 3.62 13.17
C GLY A 363 20.72 4.77 12.71
N ARG A 364 21.36 5.88 12.33
CA ARG A 364 20.74 7.00 11.60
C ARG A 364 21.68 7.48 10.49
N VAL A 365 21.14 7.71 9.31
CA VAL A 365 21.87 8.36 8.21
C VAL A 365 21.72 9.88 8.32
N VAL A 366 22.73 10.61 7.85
CA VAL A 366 22.63 12.03 7.52
C VAL A 366 22.64 12.13 6.00
N ARG A 367 21.46 12.31 5.42
CA ARG A 367 21.31 12.46 3.97
C ARG A 367 21.88 13.82 3.50
N PRO A 368 22.38 13.90 2.25
CA PRO A 368 22.65 15.18 1.63
C PRO A 368 21.37 16.06 1.63
N PRO A 369 21.50 17.40 1.78
CA PRO A 369 20.35 18.30 1.89
C PRO A 369 19.50 18.42 0.61
N SER A 370 20.05 17.97 -0.52
CA SER A 370 19.46 18.02 -1.86
C SER A 370 20.13 16.97 -2.77
N TYR A 371 19.67 16.82 -4.01
CA TYR A 371 20.18 15.80 -4.93
C TYR A 371 21.57 16.11 -5.52
N GLY A 372 21.90 17.40 -5.67
CA GLY A 372 23.19 17.88 -6.15
C GLY A 372 24.25 17.93 -5.04
N ALA A 373 23.83 18.03 -3.78
CA ALA A 373 24.75 18.18 -2.67
C ALA A 373 25.84 17.08 -2.58
N ARG A 374 27.08 17.52 -2.38
CA ARG A 374 28.26 16.69 -2.12
C ARG A 374 28.96 17.18 -0.86
N LEU A 375 29.35 16.23 -0.02
CA LEU A 375 30.03 16.54 1.24
C LEU A 375 31.41 17.14 0.95
N VAL A 376 31.70 18.27 1.57
CA VAL A 376 33.01 18.95 1.51
C VAL A 376 33.83 18.63 2.75
N ASP A 377 33.21 18.77 3.93
CA ASP A 377 33.87 18.56 5.22
C ASP A 377 32.83 18.17 6.30
N VAL A 378 33.27 17.50 7.36
CA VAL A 378 32.43 17.14 8.50
C VAL A 378 33.26 16.97 9.78
N ALA A 379 32.81 17.59 10.88
CA ALA A 379 33.48 17.45 12.18
C ALA A 379 33.01 16.20 12.95
N GLU A 380 33.63 15.05 12.66
CA GLU A 380 33.22 13.75 13.25
C GLU A 380 33.55 13.61 14.74
N THR A 381 34.66 14.19 15.21
CA THR A 381 35.18 13.96 16.57
C THR A 381 34.23 14.47 17.66
N ALA A 382 33.51 15.57 17.41
CA ALA A 382 32.53 16.08 18.37
C ALA A 382 31.34 15.12 18.53
N VAL A 383 30.95 14.45 17.44
CA VAL A 383 29.83 13.51 17.43
C VAL A 383 30.20 12.18 18.05
N SER A 384 31.42 11.67 17.80
CA SER A 384 31.88 10.40 18.35
C SER A 384 32.06 10.40 19.87
N GLN A 385 32.14 11.59 20.48
CA GLN A 385 32.22 11.77 21.94
C GLN A 385 30.85 11.91 22.61
N LEU A 386 29.75 11.92 21.86
CA LEU A 386 28.42 12.00 22.42
C LEU A 386 28.06 10.69 23.17
N PRO A 387 27.29 10.78 24.27
CA PRO A 387 26.92 9.60 25.06
C PRO A 387 26.24 8.50 24.23
N GLY A 388 26.75 7.28 24.34
CA GLY A 388 26.19 6.09 23.68
C GLY A 388 26.49 5.98 22.19
N VAL A 389 27.23 6.91 21.58
CA VAL A 389 27.69 6.77 20.19
C VAL A 389 28.79 5.70 20.11
N LEU A 390 28.56 4.73 19.23
CA LEU A 390 29.46 3.59 19.00
C LEU A 390 30.31 3.77 17.74
N ALA A 391 29.77 4.42 16.71
CA ALA A 391 30.48 4.69 15.48
C ALA A 391 29.91 5.93 14.76
N VAL A 392 30.80 6.66 14.09
CA VAL A 392 30.47 7.62 13.02
C VAL A 392 31.03 7.03 11.74
N ILE A 393 30.20 6.93 10.70
CA ILE A 393 30.55 6.34 9.41
C ILE A 393 30.61 7.44 8.37
N HIS A 394 31.72 7.51 7.66
CA HIS A 394 31.97 8.46 6.57
C HIS A 394 32.57 7.71 5.37
N ASP A 395 31.76 7.52 4.31
CA ASP A 395 32.16 6.91 3.04
C ASP A 395 31.77 7.86 1.88
N GLY A 396 32.64 8.78 1.50
CA GLY A 396 32.31 9.81 0.50
C GLY A 396 31.30 10.82 1.04
N SER A 397 30.16 10.99 0.36
CA SER A 397 29.03 11.78 0.87
C SER A 397 28.03 10.97 1.71
N PHE A 398 28.29 9.68 1.94
CA PHE A 398 27.49 8.87 2.85
C PHE A 398 27.94 9.09 4.30
N LEU A 399 27.04 9.64 5.11
CA LEU A 399 27.24 9.87 6.55
C LEU A 399 26.21 9.10 7.36
N ALA A 400 26.66 8.48 8.44
CA ALA A 400 25.77 7.82 9.40
C ALA A 400 26.38 7.77 10.80
N VAL A 401 25.54 7.52 11.80
CA VAL A 401 25.93 7.24 13.18
C VAL A 401 25.32 5.93 13.64
N ILE A 402 26.00 5.26 14.56
CA ILE A 402 25.48 4.10 15.31
C ILE A 402 25.57 4.43 16.79
N ALA A 403 24.49 4.20 17.54
CA ALA A 403 24.44 4.40 18.98
C ALA A 403 23.76 3.22 19.69
N GLU A 404 23.94 3.15 21.01
CA GLU A 404 23.33 2.12 21.87
C GLU A 404 21.81 2.25 21.94
N ARG A 405 21.28 3.48 21.90
CA ARG A 405 19.85 3.77 22.04
C ARG A 405 19.32 4.58 20.86
N GLU A 406 18.02 4.46 20.59
CA GLU A 406 17.39 5.09 19.43
C GLU A 406 17.47 6.63 19.47
N GLU A 407 17.15 7.26 20.60
CA GLU A 407 17.21 8.71 20.78
C GLU A 407 18.64 9.25 20.71
N GLN A 408 19.63 8.47 21.16
CA GLN A 408 21.04 8.84 21.05
C GLN A 408 21.49 8.86 19.59
N ALA A 409 21.05 7.88 18.79
CA ALA A 409 21.33 7.87 17.35
C ALA A 409 20.69 9.08 16.64
N ILE A 410 19.49 9.49 17.06
CA ILE A 410 18.83 10.70 16.53
C ILE A 410 19.64 11.95 16.86
N TRP A 411 19.93 12.20 18.13
CA TRP A 411 20.70 13.38 18.56
C TRP A 411 22.10 13.41 17.93
N ALA A 412 22.76 12.27 17.83
CA ALA A 412 24.06 12.17 17.16
C ALA A 412 23.96 12.49 15.66
N SER A 413 22.90 12.03 14.98
CA SER A 413 22.70 12.35 13.56
C SER A 413 22.34 13.82 13.33
N GLU A 414 21.57 14.44 14.21
CA GLU A 414 21.28 15.88 14.17
C GLU A 414 22.55 16.71 14.41
N SER A 415 23.37 16.32 15.38
CA SER A 415 24.68 16.94 15.62
C SER A 415 25.60 16.78 14.41
N LEU A 416 25.68 15.57 13.82
CA LEU A 416 26.48 15.33 12.63
C LEU A 416 26.00 16.17 11.43
N ARG A 417 24.68 16.28 11.23
CA ARG A 417 24.07 17.13 10.19
C ARG A 417 24.44 18.60 10.37
N ALA A 418 24.39 19.11 11.60
CA ALA A 418 24.75 20.49 11.91
C ALA A 418 26.25 20.79 11.69
N ASN A 419 27.10 19.77 11.75
CA ASN A 419 28.55 19.87 11.57
C ASN A 419 29.04 19.47 10.16
N ALA A 420 28.13 19.19 9.23
CA ALA A 420 28.45 18.81 7.86
C ALA A 420 28.38 20.02 6.90
N ALA A 421 29.45 20.26 6.15
CA ALA A 421 29.52 21.27 5.12
C ALA A 421 29.29 20.64 3.74
N TRP A 422 28.34 21.19 2.99
CA TRP A 422 27.95 20.68 1.68
C TRP A 422 28.22 21.72 0.60
N HIS A 423 28.73 21.26 -0.54
CA HIS A 423 28.66 22.00 -1.79
C HIS A 423 27.44 21.51 -2.56
N ASP A 424 26.60 22.43 -3.03
CA ASP A 424 25.34 22.10 -3.68
C ASP A 424 25.21 22.77 -5.04
N ASP A 425 25.11 21.95 -6.09
CA ASP A 425 24.87 22.35 -7.48
C ASP A 425 23.45 22.00 -7.95
N THR A 426 22.52 21.72 -7.03
CA THR A 426 21.12 21.45 -7.34
C THR A 426 20.49 22.60 -8.11
N CYS A 427 19.89 22.26 -9.24
CA CYS A 427 19.18 23.20 -10.11
C CYS A 427 17.91 22.52 -10.64
N LEU A 428 16.85 22.55 -9.83
CA LEU A 428 15.53 22.07 -10.22
C LEU A 428 14.78 23.16 -11.02
N PRO A 429 13.87 22.79 -11.94
CA PRO A 429 13.02 23.76 -12.61
C PRO A 429 12.12 24.50 -11.62
N ALA A 430 11.70 25.72 -11.97
CA ALA A 430 10.73 26.45 -11.15
C ALA A 430 9.38 25.70 -11.12
N PRO A 431 8.71 25.57 -9.95
CA PRO A 431 7.53 24.72 -9.80
C PRO A 431 6.36 25.07 -10.72
N ASP A 432 6.12 26.36 -10.95
CA ASP A 432 5.10 26.90 -11.86
C ASP A 432 5.36 26.55 -13.34
N THR A 433 6.60 26.15 -13.67
CA THR A 433 6.98 25.71 -15.02
C THR A 433 6.94 24.19 -15.20
N LEU A 434 6.60 23.40 -14.17
CA LEU A 434 6.70 21.93 -14.15
C LEU A 434 6.16 21.26 -15.43
N TYR A 435 4.93 21.57 -15.82
CA TYR A 435 4.29 20.93 -16.96
C TYR A 435 4.87 21.38 -18.30
N ASN A 436 5.22 22.66 -18.42
CA ASN A 436 5.88 23.18 -19.62
C ASN A 436 7.30 22.59 -19.76
N HIS A 437 8.02 22.47 -18.66
CA HIS A 437 9.33 21.81 -18.64
C HIS A 437 9.21 20.36 -19.12
N LEU A 438 8.25 19.58 -18.61
CA LEU A 438 7.99 18.20 -19.06
C LEU A 438 7.68 18.12 -20.56
N LEU A 439 6.83 19.00 -21.09
CA LEU A 439 6.43 19.01 -22.50
C LEU A 439 7.55 19.43 -23.46
N THR A 440 8.57 20.14 -22.98
CA THR A 440 9.67 20.66 -23.80
C THR A 440 10.94 19.80 -23.74
N GLN A 441 10.99 18.80 -22.86
CA GLN A 441 12.10 17.86 -22.80
C GLN A 441 12.09 16.87 -23.99
N PRO A 442 13.27 16.34 -24.40
CA PRO A 442 13.34 15.23 -25.33
C PRO A 442 12.53 14.03 -24.84
N ALA A 443 11.67 13.49 -25.70
CA ALA A 443 10.82 12.34 -25.38
C ALA A 443 10.95 11.23 -26.42
N GLU A 444 11.04 9.99 -25.95
CA GLU A 444 10.85 8.80 -26.78
C GLU A 444 9.34 8.54 -26.91
N SER A 445 8.82 8.54 -28.12
CA SER A 445 7.37 8.46 -28.36
C SER A 445 7.00 7.11 -28.94
N VAL A 446 6.02 6.43 -28.34
CA VAL A 446 5.53 5.14 -28.80
C VAL A 446 4.02 5.13 -28.91
N LEU A 447 3.54 4.33 -29.84
CA LEU A 447 2.13 4.01 -29.91
C LEU A 447 1.79 2.89 -28.96
N VAL A 448 0.77 3.12 -28.17
CA VAL A 448 0.26 2.11 -27.23
C VAL A 448 -0.50 1.02 -27.99
N ARG A 449 -1.13 1.37 -29.12
CA ARG A 449 -1.78 0.45 -30.05
C ARG A 449 -0.93 0.22 -31.30
N LYS A 450 -0.61 -1.03 -31.62
CA LYS A 450 0.07 -1.40 -32.88
C LYS A 450 -0.82 -1.04 -34.08
N GLY A 451 -0.27 -0.33 -35.08
CA GLY A 451 -0.93 -0.07 -36.37
C GLY A 451 -1.40 1.38 -36.63
N THR A 452 -1.24 2.30 -35.68
CA THR A 452 -1.36 3.75 -35.91
C THR A 452 0.04 4.32 -36.25
N ALA A 453 0.23 5.57 -36.70
CA ALA A 453 1.58 6.17 -36.75
C ALA A 453 1.80 7.24 -35.66
N VAL A 454 3.03 7.34 -35.14
CA VAL A 454 3.42 8.26 -34.04
C VAL A 454 3.35 9.72 -34.50
N THR A 455 3.75 9.96 -35.76
CA THR A 455 3.91 11.26 -36.40
C THR A 455 2.73 11.68 -37.26
N ASP A 456 1.69 10.85 -37.37
CA ASP A 456 0.52 11.23 -38.14
C ASP A 456 -0.11 12.46 -37.45
N PRO A 457 -0.42 13.53 -38.20
CA PRO A 457 -1.29 14.58 -37.68
C PRO A 457 -2.58 13.93 -37.17
N ILE A 458 -3.18 14.48 -36.10
CA ILE A 458 -4.51 14.06 -35.62
C ILE A 458 -5.35 13.85 -36.88
N PRO A 459 -5.78 12.61 -37.20
CA PRO A 459 -6.53 12.39 -38.41
C PRO A 459 -7.72 13.35 -38.40
N PRO A 460 -7.90 14.23 -39.41
CA PRO A 460 -9.22 14.73 -39.64
C PRO A 460 -9.99 13.54 -40.22
N ALA A 461 -10.80 12.88 -39.40
CA ALA A 461 -12.09 12.52 -39.95
C ALA A 461 -12.75 13.89 -40.20
N ASN A 462 -13.22 14.17 -41.40
CA ASN A 462 -14.31 15.14 -41.46
C ASN A 462 -15.39 14.60 -40.50
N PRO A 463 -15.74 15.29 -39.40
CA PRO A 463 -15.41 16.68 -39.01
C PRO A 463 -14.38 16.88 -37.86
N SER A 464 -13.92 18.14 -37.68
CA SER A 464 -13.09 18.64 -36.56
C SER A 464 -13.53 18.12 -35.18
N PRO A 465 -12.59 17.90 -34.23
CA PRO A 465 -12.94 17.38 -32.91
C PRO A 465 -13.96 18.26 -32.22
N THR A 466 -15.01 17.63 -31.69
CA THR A 466 -16.07 18.31 -30.94
C THR A 466 -15.52 18.95 -29.68
N LEU A 467 -14.61 18.27 -28.98
CA LEU A 467 -13.98 18.78 -27.77
C LEU A 467 -12.48 18.44 -27.74
N GLN A 468 -11.73 19.27 -27.00
CA GLN A 468 -10.34 19.03 -26.62
C GLN A 468 -10.10 19.49 -25.18
N ALA A 469 -9.27 18.76 -24.44
CA ALA A 469 -8.92 19.09 -23.07
C ALA A 469 -7.51 18.63 -22.71
N SER A 470 -6.88 19.28 -21.74
CA SER A 470 -5.60 18.87 -21.16
C SER A 470 -5.76 18.69 -19.65
N TYR A 471 -5.16 17.63 -19.12
CA TYR A 471 -5.24 17.23 -17.72
C TYR A 471 -3.84 17.09 -17.12
N TYR A 472 -3.70 17.46 -15.86
CA TYR A 472 -2.41 17.66 -15.22
C TYR A 472 -2.31 16.95 -13.87
N ARG A 473 -1.21 16.22 -13.67
CA ARG A 473 -0.89 15.53 -12.42
C ARG A 473 0.50 15.95 -11.91
N PRO A 474 0.65 16.43 -10.66
CA PRO A 474 1.94 16.80 -10.09
C PRO A 474 2.70 15.58 -9.58
N TYR A 475 3.91 15.80 -9.04
CA TYR A 475 4.59 14.78 -8.24
C TYR A 475 3.81 14.49 -6.95
N GLN A 476 3.78 13.22 -6.54
CA GLN A 476 3.10 12.77 -5.31
C GLN A 476 3.95 11.76 -4.55
N MET A 477 3.91 11.82 -3.22
CA MET A 477 4.62 10.92 -2.30
C MET A 477 3.81 9.65 -2.02
N HIS A 478 4.51 8.56 -1.69
CA HIS A 478 3.87 7.41 -1.07
C HIS A 478 3.33 7.80 0.30
N GLY A 479 4.11 8.60 1.05
CA GLY A 479 3.69 9.14 2.34
C GLY A 479 3.45 8.02 3.35
N SER A 480 4.38 7.06 3.46
CA SER A 480 4.29 6.01 4.48
C SER A 480 4.24 6.64 5.88
N LEU A 481 3.36 6.13 6.74
CA LEU A 481 3.07 6.77 8.04
C LEU A 481 4.26 6.72 9.00
N GLY A 482 5.00 5.61 8.98
CA GLY A 482 6.32 5.47 9.58
C GLY A 482 7.37 5.60 8.48
N PRO A 483 8.51 6.28 8.73
CA PRO A 483 9.58 6.38 7.74
C PRO A 483 10.18 5.01 7.43
N SER A 484 10.88 4.89 6.31
CA SER A 484 11.51 3.64 5.90
C SER A 484 12.54 3.16 6.92
N ALA A 485 12.57 1.84 7.14
CA ALA A 485 13.44 1.21 8.13
C ALA A 485 13.88 -0.19 7.67
N ALA A 486 15.00 -0.65 8.23
CA ALA A 486 15.49 -2.01 8.09
C ALA A 486 16.35 -2.39 9.30
N VAL A 487 16.50 -3.69 9.54
CA VAL A 487 17.52 -4.23 10.44
C VAL A 487 18.49 -5.04 9.59
N ALA A 488 19.79 -4.93 9.82
CA ALA A 488 20.77 -5.78 9.16
C ALA A 488 21.78 -6.34 10.15
N GLN A 489 22.29 -7.54 9.87
CA GLN A 489 23.34 -8.18 10.65
C GLN A 489 24.32 -8.87 9.71
N TRP A 490 25.61 -8.60 9.92
CA TRP A 490 26.71 -9.33 9.29
C TRP A 490 27.30 -10.32 10.31
N GLN A 491 27.17 -11.61 10.04
CA GLN A 491 27.65 -12.67 10.92
C GLN A 491 28.16 -13.84 10.07
N GLU A 492 29.34 -14.37 10.40
CA GLU A 492 29.89 -15.58 9.77
C GLU A 492 29.94 -15.53 8.22
N GLY A 493 30.19 -14.35 7.64
CA GLY A 493 30.25 -14.17 6.19
C GLY A 493 28.88 -14.09 5.49
N GLN A 494 27.80 -14.00 6.28
CA GLN A 494 26.41 -13.89 5.83
C GLN A 494 25.81 -12.54 6.26
N LEU A 495 25.17 -11.86 5.32
CA LEU A 495 24.38 -10.65 5.54
C LEU A 495 22.90 -11.03 5.61
N THR A 496 22.28 -10.89 6.78
CA THR A 496 20.81 -10.98 6.91
C THR A 496 20.22 -9.58 7.02
N VAL A 497 19.21 -9.29 6.21
CA VAL A 497 18.50 -8.00 6.20
C VAL A 497 17.01 -8.23 6.40
N TRP A 498 16.47 -7.71 7.49
CA TRP A 498 15.03 -7.61 7.73
C TRP A 498 14.53 -6.28 7.18
N SER A 499 13.64 -6.33 6.18
CA SER A 499 13.14 -5.15 5.48
C SER A 499 11.64 -5.26 5.22
N HIS A 500 10.96 -4.12 5.09
CA HIS A 500 9.56 -4.06 4.65
C HIS A 500 9.41 -3.95 3.12
N THR A 501 10.48 -4.27 2.36
CA THR A 501 10.46 -4.31 0.90
C THR A 501 9.32 -5.15 0.31
N GLN A 502 8.78 -4.69 -0.82
CA GLN A 502 7.80 -5.44 -1.61
C GLN A 502 8.43 -6.54 -2.49
N GLY A 503 9.76 -6.58 -2.61
CA GLY A 503 10.49 -7.50 -3.49
C GLY A 503 11.77 -8.06 -2.88
N PRO A 504 11.67 -8.99 -1.91
CA PRO A 504 12.85 -9.53 -1.21
C PRO A 504 13.96 -10.07 -2.12
N PHE A 505 13.62 -10.85 -3.15
CA PHE A 505 14.61 -11.42 -4.10
C PHE A 505 15.27 -10.36 -4.98
N ILE A 506 14.52 -9.35 -5.40
CA ILE A 506 15.06 -8.24 -6.18
C ILE A 506 16.03 -7.41 -5.34
N LEU A 507 15.66 -7.14 -4.08
CA LEU A 507 16.52 -6.44 -3.14
C LEU A 507 17.77 -7.26 -2.80
N GLN A 508 17.64 -8.57 -2.56
CA GLN A 508 18.77 -9.48 -2.32
C GLN A 508 19.81 -9.37 -3.45
N ALA A 509 19.36 -9.47 -4.70
CA ALA A 509 20.24 -9.36 -5.85
C ALA A 509 20.91 -7.97 -5.96
N ALA A 510 20.15 -6.89 -5.73
CA ALA A 510 20.68 -5.53 -5.77
C ALA A 510 21.69 -5.24 -4.65
N LEU A 511 21.44 -5.73 -3.43
CA LEU A 511 22.38 -5.62 -2.31
C LEU A 511 23.65 -6.42 -2.58
N ALA A 512 23.53 -7.64 -3.12
CA ALA A 512 24.69 -8.47 -3.46
C ALA A 512 25.62 -7.74 -4.45
N GLU A 513 25.08 -7.15 -5.52
CA GLU A 513 25.88 -6.37 -6.48
C GLU A 513 26.49 -5.12 -5.83
N ALA A 514 25.68 -4.30 -5.15
CA ALA A 514 26.13 -3.02 -4.59
C ALA A 514 27.19 -3.17 -3.48
N LEU A 515 27.20 -4.33 -2.80
CA LEU A 515 28.14 -4.66 -1.73
C LEU A 515 29.27 -5.59 -2.18
N ALA A 516 29.30 -6.00 -3.46
CA ALA A 516 30.24 -6.98 -4.01
C ALA A 516 30.25 -8.32 -3.24
N LEU A 517 29.06 -8.80 -2.85
CA LEU A 517 28.81 -10.10 -2.24
C LEU A 517 28.19 -11.07 -3.26
N SER A 518 28.25 -12.38 -2.99
CA SER A 518 27.44 -13.33 -3.75
C SER A 518 25.97 -13.31 -3.28
N PRO A 519 24.98 -13.64 -4.13
CA PRO A 519 23.58 -13.75 -3.71
C PRO A 519 23.35 -14.72 -2.55
N GLN A 520 24.18 -15.77 -2.44
CA GLN A 520 24.11 -16.77 -1.36
C GLN A 520 24.63 -16.23 -0.01
N GLN A 521 25.38 -15.13 -0.04
CA GLN A 521 25.83 -14.41 1.16
C GLN A 521 24.82 -13.38 1.67
N VAL A 522 23.68 -13.21 0.98
CA VAL A 522 22.66 -12.22 1.33
C VAL A 522 21.34 -12.94 1.53
N ARG A 523 20.71 -12.74 2.68
CA ARG A 523 19.34 -13.20 2.97
C ARG A 523 18.48 -11.99 3.27
N VAL A 524 17.36 -11.85 2.55
CA VAL A 524 16.38 -10.80 2.83
C VAL A 524 15.13 -11.45 3.42
N ILE A 525 14.73 -10.97 4.60
CA ILE A 525 13.56 -11.45 5.32
C ILE A 525 12.55 -10.30 5.37
N HIS A 526 11.38 -10.51 4.76
CA HIS A 526 10.31 -9.53 4.84
C HIS A 526 9.74 -9.47 6.26
N ILE A 527 9.71 -8.27 6.82
CA ILE A 527 8.97 -7.94 8.05
C ILE A 527 8.05 -6.76 7.72
N GLU A 528 6.82 -6.80 8.21
CA GLU A 528 5.81 -5.82 7.82
C GLU A 528 6.23 -4.38 8.15
N GLY A 529 5.81 -3.43 7.32
CA GLY A 529 6.16 -2.02 7.46
C GLY A 529 4.96 -1.11 7.66
N ALA A 530 5.21 0.19 7.65
CA ALA A 530 4.20 1.24 7.84
C ALA A 530 3.38 1.55 6.58
N GLY A 531 3.14 0.54 5.73
CA GLY A 531 2.59 0.67 4.38
C GLY A 531 3.65 1.09 3.36
N THR A 532 3.49 0.66 2.11
CA THR A 532 4.48 0.90 1.02
C THR A 532 3.88 1.70 -0.14
N TYR A 533 2.65 1.37 -0.56
CA TYR A 533 1.90 2.06 -1.63
C TYR A 533 2.64 2.16 -2.98
N GLY A 534 3.61 1.28 -3.20
CA GLY A 534 4.57 1.37 -4.30
C GLY A 534 6.01 1.25 -3.81
N HIS A 535 6.96 1.74 -4.60
CA HIS A 535 8.38 1.76 -4.25
C HIS A 535 8.70 2.97 -3.35
N ASN A 536 8.36 2.93 -2.07
CA ASN A 536 8.88 3.89 -1.10
C ASN A 536 10.37 3.61 -0.77
N GLY A 537 10.94 4.28 0.24
CA GLY A 537 12.33 4.16 0.64
C GLY A 537 12.75 2.82 1.30
N ALA A 538 11.91 1.77 1.31
CA ALA A 538 12.19 0.50 1.98
C ALA A 538 13.51 -0.15 1.54
N ASP A 539 13.74 -0.16 0.23
CA ASP A 539 14.91 -0.78 -0.39
C ASP A 539 16.18 0.05 -0.09
N ASP A 540 16.05 1.37 -0.05
CA ASP A 540 17.14 2.29 0.27
C ASP A 540 17.55 2.18 1.75
N ALA A 541 16.58 2.11 2.67
CA ALA A 541 16.84 1.89 4.10
C ALA A 541 17.51 0.52 4.36
N ALA A 542 17.21 -0.50 3.55
CA ALA A 542 17.89 -1.79 3.64
C ALA A 542 19.37 -1.70 3.25
N MET A 543 19.70 -0.92 2.20
CA MET A 543 21.09 -0.66 1.82
C MET A 543 21.84 0.13 2.90
N ASP A 544 21.22 1.17 3.45
CA ASP A 544 21.80 1.93 4.55
C ASP A 544 22.10 0.99 5.75
N ALA A 545 21.12 0.18 6.19
CA ALA A 545 21.31 -0.77 7.29
C ALA A 545 22.44 -1.77 7.02
N ALA A 546 22.51 -2.31 5.79
CA ALA A 546 23.55 -3.26 5.40
C ALA A 546 24.95 -2.64 5.47
N LEU A 547 25.14 -1.41 4.98
CA LEU A 547 26.41 -0.69 5.08
C LEU A 547 26.85 -0.52 6.54
N LEU A 548 25.92 -0.17 7.43
CA LEU A 548 26.22 -0.01 8.86
C LEU A 548 26.57 -1.35 9.52
N ALA A 549 25.81 -2.41 9.24
CA ALA A 549 26.05 -3.74 9.80
C ALA A 549 27.42 -4.31 9.40
N LEU A 550 27.91 -4.01 8.20
CA LEU A 550 29.26 -4.41 7.75
C LEU A 550 30.38 -3.73 8.56
N THR A 551 30.12 -2.61 9.21
CA THR A 551 31.11 -1.92 10.08
C THR A 551 31.15 -2.46 11.51
N LEU A 552 30.10 -3.19 11.94
CA LEU A 552 29.98 -3.79 13.26
C LEU A 552 29.57 -5.27 13.16
N PRO A 553 30.49 -6.16 12.76
CA PRO A 553 30.23 -7.60 12.72
C PRO A 553 29.63 -8.13 14.03
N ASP A 554 28.78 -9.14 13.91
CA ASP A 554 28.08 -9.85 14.99
C ASP A 554 27.02 -9.01 15.75
N ARG A 555 26.90 -7.71 15.49
CA ARG A 555 25.86 -6.85 16.09
C ARG A 555 24.77 -6.48 15.08
N PRO A 556 23.48 -6.78 15.35
CA PRO A 556 22.39 -6.29 14.52
C PRO A 556 22.28 -4.76 14.60
N VAL A 557 22.07 -4.09 13.47
CA VAL A 557 21.87 -2.63 13.40
C VAL A 557 20.46 -2.33 12.91
N SER A 558 19.65 -1.67 13.74
CA SER A 558 18.34 -1.12 13.39
C SER A 558 18.49 0.28 12.81
N LEU A 559 18.17 0.44 11.53
CA LEU A 559 18.18 1.71 10.84
C LEU A 559 16.76 2.18 10.55
N LYS A 560 16.49 3.45 10.84
CA LYS A 560 15.23 4.12 10.50
C LYS A 560 15.54 5.50 9.96
N TRP A 561 14.84 5.90 8.92
CA TRP A 561 14.91 7.27 8.42
C TRP A 561 14.18 8.24 9.34
N MET A 562 14.56 9.52 9.28
CA MET A 562 13.75 10.60 9.83
C MET A 562 12.64 10.97 8.84
N ARG A 563 11.61 11.70 9.29
CA ARG A 563 10.46 12.08 8.44
C ARG A 563 10.88 12.98 7.28
N ASP A 564 11.77 13.92 7.55
CA ASP A 564 12.37 14.80 6.55
C ASP A 564 13.23 14.03 5.54
N ASP A 565 13.98 13.01 5.98
CA ASP A 565 14.69 12.10 5.08
C ASP A 565 13.72 11.34 4.16
N GLU A 566 12.63 10.76 4.70
CA GLU A 566 11.61 10.06 3.90
C GLU A 566 11.00 10.99 2.85
N HIS A 567 10.47 12.13 3.27
CA HIS A 567 9.79 13.04 2.34
C HIS A 567 10.73 13.64 1.29
N SER A 568 12.03 13.81 1.59
CA SER A 568 13.00 14.39 0.65
C SER A 568 13.63 13.36 -0.30
N TRP A 569 13.68 12.08 0.08
CA TRP A 569 14.46 11.05 -0.63
C TRP A 569 13.68 9.82 -1.07
N GLU A 570 12.44 9.61 -0.62
CA GLU A 570 11.57 8.62 -1.26
C GLU A 570 11.43 8.97 -2.75
N PRO A 571 11.36 7.97 -3.64
CA PRO A 571 11.10 8.29 -5.04
C PRO A 571 9.62 8.64 -5.20
N TYR A 572 9.27 9.66 -5.97
CA TYR A 572 7.90 10.12 -6.11
C TYR A 572 7.15 9.43 -7.26
N GLY A 573 5.81 9.44 -7.18
CA GLY A 573 4.98 9.25 -8.36
C GLY A 573 5.19 10.44 -9.32
N PRO A 574 5.46 10.22 -10.61
CA PRO A 574 5.94 11.26 -11.53
C PRO A 574 4.87 12.25 -11.98
N ALA A 575 5.24 13.50 -12.24
CA ALA A 575 4.34 14.45 -12.91
C ALA A 575 3.94 13.98 -14.32
N MET A 576 2.71 14.28 -14.74
CA MET A 576 2.15 13.88 -16.04
C MET A 576 1.29 14.99 -16.67
N VAL A 577 1.25 15.00 -18.00
CA VAL A 577 0.31 15.78 -18.81
C VAL A 577 -0.41 14.83 -19.76
N VAL A 578 -1.75 14.87 -19.77
CA VAL A 578 -2.59 14.10 -20.70
C VAL A 578 -3.38 15.06 -21.57
N LYS A 579 -3.29 14.93 -22.89
CA LYS A 579 -4.04 15.72 -23.87
C LYS A 579 -5.03 14.81 -24.59
N LEU A 580 -6.31 15.19 -24.56
CA LEU A 580 -7.41 14.45 -25.18
C LEU A 580 -8.12 15.30 -26.23
N ALA A 581 -8.55 14.65 -27.31
CA ALA A 581 -9.45 15.20 -28.32
C ALA A 581 -10.42 14.11 -28.78
N ALA A 582 -11.69 14.45 -28.96
CA ALA A 582 -12.69 13.52 -29.48
C ALA A 582 -13.77 14.20 -30.32
N THR A 583 -14.38 13.41 -31.21
CA THR A 583 -15.49 13.84 -32.08
C THR A 583 -16.77 13.10 -31.69
N LEU A 584 -17.85 13.87 -31.52
CA LEU A 584 -19.22 13.36 -31.37
C LEU A 584 -19.95 13.46 -32.71
N TYR A 585 -20.57 12.36 -33.12
CA TYR A 585 -21.49 12.30 -34.23
C TYR A 585 -22.74 11.54 -33.78
N ASP A 586 -23.90 12.19 -33.86
CA ASP A 586 -25.20 11.60 -33.46
C ASP A 586 -25.21 10.99 -32.04
N GLY A 587 -24.59 11.70 -31.09
CA GLY A 587 -24.50 11.24 -29.69
C GLY A 587 -23.48 10.13 -29.43
N HIS A 588 -22.69 9.71 -30.44
CA HIS A 588 -21.65 8.69 -30.33
C HIS A 588 -20.25 9.25 -30.56
N ILE A 589 -19.26 8.72 -29.85
CA ILE A 589 -17.84 9.07 -30.04
C ILE A 589 -17.28 8.27 -31.23
N THR A 590 -16.89 8.97 -32.30
CA THR A 590 -16.31 8.34 -33.50
C THR A 590 -14.79 8.24 -33.43
N ASP A 591 -14.16 9.33 -32.99
CA ASP A 591 -12.71 9.51 -32.99
C ASP A 591 -12.23 9.87 -31.58
N TRP A 592 -11.14 9.23 -31.15
CA TRP A 592 -10.51 9.45 -29.86
C TRP A 592 -8.99 9.56 -30.01
N ASN A 593 -8.43 10.70 -29.62
CA ASN A 593 -7.00 10.93 -29.54
C ASN A 593 -6.56 11.11 -28.07
N HIS A 594 -5.52 10.38 -27.68
CA HIS A 594 -4.91 10.44 -26.35
C HIS A 594 -3.40 10.56 -26.48
N GLU A 595 -2.83 11.61 -25.92
CA GLU A 595 -1.38 11.77 -25.81
C GLU A 595 -0.99 12.00 -24.35
N VAL A 596 -0.04 11.21 -23.84
CA VAL A 596 0.43 11.29 -22.46
C VAL A 596 1.93 11.54 -22.39
N TRP A 597 2.34 12.58 -21.69
CA TRP A 597 3.72 12.87 -21.33
C TRP A 597 3.96 12.54 -19.86
N SER A 598 5.05 11.86 -19.57
CA SER A 598 5.41 11.49 -18.20
C SER A 598 6.89 11.19 -18.07
N TYR A 599 7.41 11.47 -16.88
CA TYR A 599 8.65 10.88 -16.40
C TYR A 599 8.50 9.37 -16.09
N PRO A 600 9.60 8.64 -15.83
CA PRO A 600 9.57 7.21 -15.61
C PRO A 600 8.82 6.84 -14.31
N HIS A 601 8.09 5.73 -14.38
CA HIS A 601 7.30 5.15 -13.27
C HIS A 601 7.98 3.93 -12.63
N MET A 602 9.20 3.64 -13.01
CA MET A 602 10.00 2.52 -12.53
C MET A 602 11.30 3.11 -12.01
N GLY A 603 11.67 2.72 -10.79
CA GLY A 603 12.90 3.18 -10.13
C GLY A 603 13.44 2.15 -9.13
N ARG A 604 12.90 0.93 -9.13
CA ARG A 604 13.30 -0.14 -8.20
C ARG A 604 14.73 -0.59 -8.45
N PRO A 605 15.51 -0.87 -7.39
CA PRO A 605 16.87 -1.34 -7.54
C PRO A 605 16.88 -2.73 -8.17
N ARG A 606 17.85 -2.96 -9.07
CA ARG A 606 18.16 -4.23 -9.72
C ARG A 606 19.65 -4.27 -10.04
N PRO A 607 20.25 -5.46 -10.22
CA PRO A 607 21.62 -5.57 -10.70
C PRO A 607 21.79 -4.92 -12.09
N MET A 608 22.68 -3.93 -12.20
CA MET A 608 22.90 -3.15 -13.43
C MET A 608 24.37 -2.74 -13.64
N GLY A 609 25.32 -3.50 -13.08
CA GLY A 609 26.75 -3.25 -13.22
C GLY A 609 27.16 -1.97 -12.50
N ASP A 610 27.67 -0.97 -13.22
CA ASP A 610 28.15 0.30 -12.64
C ASP A 610 27.02 1.26 -12.21
N ASN A 611 25.77 0.84 -12.34
CA ASN A 611 24.59 1.61 -11.95
C ASN A 611 23.87 0.97 -10.76
N SER A 612 23.30 1.79 -9.87
CA SER A 612 22.45 1.31 -8.79
C SER A 612 21.20 2.17 -8.62
N GLY A 613 20.10 1.53 -8.24
CA GLY A 613 18.86 2.19 -7.83
C GLY A 613 18.79 2.54 -6.33
N LEU A 614 19.81 2.12 -5.56
CA LEU A 614 19.90 2.32 -4.11
C LEU A 614 20.59 3.64 -3.80
N VAL A 615 19.92 4.53 -3.06
CA VAL A 615 20.40 5.90 -2.80
C VAL A 615 21.79 5.93 -2.15
N ALA A 616 22.04 5.07 -1.16
CA ALA A 616 23.32 5.04 -0.45
C ALA A 616 24.50 4.77 -1.40
N ALA A 617 24.30 3.97 -2.44
CA ALA A 617 25.34 3.60 -3.40
C ALA A 617 25.86 4.80 -4.21
N TRP A 618 25.04 5.84 -4.39
CA TRP A 618 25.43 7.07 -5.10
C TRP A 618 26.34 7.98 -4.28
N HIS A 619 26.29 7.83 -2.96
CA HIS A 619 26.98 8.71 -2.03
C HIS A 619 28.30 8.14 -1.53
N ARG A 620 28.62 6.89 -1.86
CA ARG A 620 29.87 6.23 -1.46
C ARG A 620 31.10 6.93 -2.06
N LYS A 621 32.27 6.73 -1.47
CA LYS A 621 33.55 7.20 -2.01
C LYS A 621 33.83 6.67 -3.42
N ARG A 622 33.35 5.47 -3.72
CA ARG A 622 33.28 4.89 -5.07
C ARG A 622 31.81 4.82 -5.48
N PRO A 623 31.25 5.90 -6.03
CA PRO A 623 29.81 5.99 -6.25
C PRO A 623 29.39 5.17 -7.48
N PHE A 624 28.24 4.51 -7.36
CA PHE A 624 27.52 3.99 -8.53
C PHE A 624 26.82 5.14 -9.26
N SER A 625 26.68 5.00 -10.57
CA SER A 625 25.83 5.90 -11.36
C SER A 625 24.36 5.63 -11.07
N ARG A 626 23.51 6.64 -11.27
CA ARG A 626 22.06 6.47 -11.17
C ARG A 626 21.57 5.58 -12.30
N THR A 627 20.72 4.61 -11.99
CA THR A 627 20.11 3.73 -12.98
C THR A 627 19.29 4.52 -14.02
N PRO A 628 19.65 4.43 -15.32
CA PRO A 628 18.79 4.91 -16.39
C PRO A 628 17.46 4.15 -16.39
N GLN A 629 16.35 4.85 -16.58
CA GLN A 629 15.02 4.25 -16.62
C GLN A 629 14.49 4.24 -18.06
N PRO A 630 14.77 3.17 -18.82
CA PRO A 630 14.31 3.08 -20.20
C PRO A 630 12.79 2.97 -20.27
N LEU A 631 12.24 3.28 -21.44
CA LEU A 631 10.85 3.04 -21.73
C LEU A 631 10.54 1.54 -21.62
N PHE A 632 9.55 1.21 -20.79
CA PHE A 632 9.12 -0.18 -20.60
C PHE A 632 7.91 -0.48 -21.49
N LEU A 633 8.13 -1.23 -22.59
CA LEU A 633 7.14 -1.53 -23.65
C LEU A 633 6.14 -2.65 -23.32
N GLY A 634 5.75 -2.80 -22.05
CA GLY A 634 4.76 -3.81 -21.65
C GLY A 634 3.30 -3.39 -21.95
N ASN A 635 2.36 -4.34 -22.02
CA ASN A 635 0.94 -4.00 -22.12
C ASN A 635 0.50 -3.19 -20.88
N HIS A 636 -0.12 -2.02 -21.10
CA HIS A 636 -0.60 -1.10 -20.05
C HIS A 636 0.42 -0.90 -18.91
N ALA A 637 1.61 -0.41 -19.27
CA ALA A 637 2.71 -0.26 -18.34
C ALA A 637 3.16 1.19 -18.15
N GLY A 638 3.88 1.45 -17.06
CA GLY A 638 4.43 2.76 -16.75
C GLY A 638 3.43 3.91 -16.89
N SER A 639 3.80 4.90 -17.69
CA SER A 639 3.05 6.14 -17.93
C SER A 639 1.74 5.94 -18.71
N TYR A 640 1.68 4.95 -19.60
CA TYR A 640 0.51 4.71 -20.46
C TYR A 640 -0.39 3.58 -19.95
N ARG A 641 -0.22 3.16 -18.70
CA ARG A 641 -1.17 2.26 -18.06
C ARG A 641 -2.58 2.88 -18.10
N ASN A 642 -3.56 2.11 -18.59
CA ASN A 642 -4.92 2.58 -18.86
C ASN A 642 -5.07 3.78 -19.82
N ALA A 643 -4.05 4.14 -20.61
CA ALA A 643 -4.19 5.20 -21.61
C ALA A 643 -5.09 4.80 -22.80
N ASP A 644 -5.12 3.51 -23.17
CA ASP A 644 -6.13 2.98 -24.10
C ASP A 644 -7.46 2.78 -23.35
N PRO A 645 -8.50 3.60 -23.64
CA PRO A 645 -9.78 3.51 -22.95
C PRO A 645 -10.46 2.18 -23.22
N LEU A 646 -11.18 1.67 -22.22
CA LEU A 646 -11.96 0.43 -22.35
C LEU A 646 -13.19 0.58 -23.25
N TYR A 647 -13.59 1.81 -23.54
CA TYR A 647 -14.70 2.15 -24.43
C TYR A 647 -14.43 1.76 -25.89
N ASP A 648 -15.51 1.39 -26.57
CA ASP A 648 -15.55 0.99 -27.96
C ASP A 648 -15.72 2.22 -28.86
N PHE A 649 -14.60 2.82 -29.24
CA PHE A 649 -14.54 3.90 -30.22
C PHE A 649 -14.06 3.36 -31.56
N ALA A 650 -14.68 3.83 -32.65
CA ALA A 650 -14.36 3.37 -34.01
C ALA A 650 -12.89 3.66 -34.37
N HIS A 651 -12.38 4.83 -33.98
CA HIS A 651 -11.02 5.25 -34.25
C HIS A 651 -10.32 5.71 -32.98
N LYS A 652 -9.24 5.01 -32.58
CA LYS A 652 -8.42 5.34 -31.40
C LYS A 652 -6.97 5.57 -31.79
N ARG A 653 -6.41 6.72 -31.39
CA ARG A 653 -4.96 7.00 -31.39
C ARG A 653 -4.51 7.24 -29.96
N VAL A 654 -3.50 6.47 -29.52
CA VAL A 654 -2.96 6.56 -28.16
C VAL A 654 -1.43 6.60 -28.25
N VAL A 655 -0.84 7.74 -27.88
CA VAL A 655 0.60 7.99 -27.92
C VAL A 655 1.12 8.23 -26.50
N ALA A 656 2.21 7.57 -26.17
CA ALA A 656 2.95 7.78 -24.94
C ALA A 656 4.29 8.43 -25.24
N HIS A 657 4.57 9.55 -24.59
CA HIS A 657 5.83 10.29 -24.65
C HIS A 657 6.60 10.07 -23.36
N HIS A 658 7.67 9.29 -23.44
CA HIS A 658 8.56 8.97 -22.33
C HIS A 658 9.67 9.99 -22.22
N VAL A 659 9.65 10.76 -21.14
CA VAL A 659 10.72 11.73 -20.82
C VAL A 659 11.65 11.08 -19.80
N ALA A 660 12.85 10.68 -20.23
CA ALA A 660 13.73 9.83 -19.40
C ALA A 660 14.29 10.52 -18.15
N ASN A 661 14.56 11.83 -18.23
CA ASN A 661 15.28 12.58 -17.20
C ASN A 661 14.31 13.37 -16.33
N SER A 662 13.84 12.76 -15.25
CA SER A 662 13.02 13.46 -14.25
C SER A 662 13.88 14.38 -13.37
N PRO A 663 13.47 15.65 -13.16
CA PRO A 663 14.09 16.53 -12.17
C PRO A 663 14.05 15.94 -10.75
N LEU A 664 12.93 15.31 -10.39
CA LEU A 664 12.80 14.62 -9.12
C LEU A 664 13.01 13.11 -9.26
N ARG A 665 13.51 12.44 -8.21
CA ARG A 665 13.62 10.98 -8.20
C ARG A 665 12.21 10.37 -8.29
N THR A 666 11.97 9.50 -9.26
CA THR A 666 10.64 8.89 -9.46
C THR A 666 10.67 7.37 -9.44
N SER A 667 9.55 6.78 -9.07
CA SER A 667 9.32 5.34 -9.16
C SER A 667 7.82 5.04 -9.12
N SER A 668 7.49 3.78 -8.94
CA SER A 668 6.12 3.29 -8.88
C SER A 668 5.41 3.82 -7.63
N LEU A 669 4.45 4.71 -7.81
CA LEU A 669 3.36 4.96 -6.86
C LEU A 669 2.16 4.10 -7.29
N ARG A 670 1.29 3.71 -6.35
CA ARG A 670 0.07 2.92 -6.60
C ARG A 670 -0.65 3.41 -7.87
N SER A 671 -1.05 2.47 -8.72
CA SER A 671 -1.68 2.65 -10.04
C SER A 671 -0.80 3.17 -11.18
N LEU A 672 0.44 3.62 -10.93
CA LEU A 672 1.31 4.24 -11.95
C LEU A 672 0.57 5.32 -12.76
N GLY A 673 0.71 5.32 -14.10
CA GLY A 673 0.01 6.25 -14.98
C GLY A 673 -1.51 6.09 -15.03
N ALA A 674 -2.07 4.97 -14.54
CA ALA A 674 -3.52 4.74 -14.61
C ALA A 674 -4.32 5.82 -13.88
N TYR A 675 -3.79 6.33 -12.77
CA TYR A 675 -4.44 7.37 -11.99
C TYR A 675 -4.69 8.65 -12.83
N ALA A 676 -3.66 9.14 -13.55
CA ALA A 676 -3.80 10.32 -14.40
C ALA A 676 -4.59 10.03 -15.69
N ASN A 677 -4.36 8.87 -16.31
CA ASN A 677 -5.01 8.53 -17.58
C ASN A 677 -6.52 8.31 -17.41
N VAL A 678 -6.94 7.59 -16.36
CA VAL A 678 -8.36 7.39 -16.06
C VAL A 678 -9.01 8.68 -15.58
N PHE A 679 -8.32 9.51 -14.79
CA PHE A 679 -8.80 10.86 -14.46
C PHE A 679 -9.15 11.64 -15.72
N ALA A 680 -8.22 11.70 -16.69
CA ALA A 680 -8.43 12.41 -17.94
C ALA A 680 -9.57 11.79 -18.78
N ILE A 681 -9.55 10.46 -18.97
CA ILE A 681 -10.55 9.74 -19.77
C ILE A 681 -11.95 9.96 -19.19
N GLU A 682 -12.16 9.71 -17.91
CA GLU A 682 -13.48 9.72 -17.29
C GLU A 682 -14.03 11.14 -17.06
N SER A 683 -13.16 12.13 -16.87
CA SER A 683 -13.58 13.54 -16.85
C SER A 683 -13.97 14.01 -18.25
N PHE A 684 -13.21 13.62 -19.27
CA PHE A 684 -13.50 14.00 -20.65
C PHE A 684 -14.72 13.26 -21.22
N MET A 685 -14.95 12.01 -20.83
CA MET A 685 -16.20 11.29 -21.10
C MET A 685 -17.41 12.04 -20.54
N ASP A 686 -17.29 12.62 -19.35
CA ASP A 686 -18.36 13.43 -18.76
C ASP A 686 -18.56 14.76 -19.50
N GLU A 687 -17.50 15.42 -19.94
CA GLU A 687 -17.59 16.61 -20.81
C GLU A 687 -18.29 16.30 -22.14
N LEU A 688 -17.94 15.18 -22.79
CA LEU A 688 -18.58 14.70 -24.02
C LEU A 688 -20.05 14.34 -23.80
N THR A 689 -20.37 13.71 -22.66
CA THR A 689 -21.75 13.43 -22.27
C THR A 689 -22.58 14.72 -22.22
N HIS A 690 -22.06 15.77 -21.57
CA HIS A 690 -22.75 17.05 -21.48
C HIS A 690 -22.90 17.74 -22.83
N ALA A 691 -21.87 17.68 -23.70
CA ALA A 691 -21.97 18.18 -25.07
C ALA A 691 -23.02 17.40 -25.91
N ALA A 692 -23.23 16.12 -25.62
CA ALA A 692 -24.27 15.30 -26.24
C ALA A 692 -25.67 15.49 -25.62
N GLY A 693 -25.79 16.19 -24.48
CA GLY A 693 -27.05 16.31 -23.74
C GLY A 693 -27.56 14.97 -23.17
N ALA A 694 -26.65 14.03 -22.89
CA ALA A 694 -26.97 12.68 -22.45
C ALA A 694 -26.88 12.51 -20.92
N ASP A 695 -27.39 11.39 -20.42
CA ASP A 695 -27.16 10.96 -19.02
C ASP A 695 -25.74 10.36 -18.86
N PRO A 696 -24.93 10.79 -17.88
CA PRO A 696 -23.56 10.31 -17.70
C PRO A 696 -23.38 8.81 -17.52
N ALA A 697 -24.32 8.12 -16.86
CA ALA A 697 -24.23 6.66 -16.68
C ALA A 697 -24.62 5.96 -17.98
N ALA A 698 -25.75 6.34 -18.58
CA ALA A 698 -26.23 5.78 -19.84
C ALA A 698 -25.25 6.00 -21.00
N PHE A 699 -24.60 7.16 -21.06
CA PHE A 699 -23.62 7.48 -22.09
C PHE A 699 -22.40 6.56 -22.02
N ARG A 700 -21.91 6.24 -20.82
CA ARG A 700 -20.82 5.26 -20.65
C ARG A 700 -21.24 3.86 -21.07
N LEU A 701 -22.42 3.41 -20.65
CA LEU A 701 -22.98 2.11 -21.01
C LEU A 701 -23.16 1.94 -22.53
N ALA A 702 -23.57 3.00 -23.23
CA ALA A 702 -23.73 3.02 -24.68
C ALA A 702 -22.41 2.87 -25.45
N HIS A 703 -21.26 3.11 -24.82
CA HIS A 703 -19.93 2.99 -25.43
C HIS A 703 -19.14 1.77 -24.92
N LEU A 704 -19.81 0.78 -24.32
CA LEU A 704 -19.18 -0.45 -23.81
C LEU A 704 -19.83 -1.69 -24.40
N ALA A 705 -19.02 -2.65 -24.85
CA ALA A 705 -19.45 -4.02 -25.13
C ALA A 705 -19.24 -4.96 -23.93
N ASP A 706 -18.27 -4.69 -23.05
CA ASP A 706 -17.91 -5.55 -21.92
C ASP A 706 -19.01 -5.59 -20.83
N ASP A 707 -19.64 -6.76 -20.65
CA ASP A 707 -20.73 -6.96 -19.69
C ASP A 707 -20.27 -6.82 -18.23
N ARG A 708 -19.00 -7.10 -17.91
CA ARG A 708 -18.46 -6.89 -16.56
C ARG A 708 -18.27 -5.41 -16.26
N ALA A 709 -17.82 -4.65 -17.26
CA ALA A 709 -17.75 -3.19 -17.17
C ALA A 709 -19.13 -2.56 -16.95
N LYS A 710 -20.14 -3.00 -17.71
CA LYS A 710 -21.53 -2.56 -17.53
C LYS A 710 -22.05 -2.90 -16.13
N ALA A 711 -21.85 -4.13 -15.68
CA ALA A 711 -22.35 -4.60 -14.39
C ALA A 711 -21.86 -3.74 -13.21
N VAL A 712 -20.59 -3.31 -13.19
CA VAL A 712 -20.11 -2.44 -12.11
C VAL A 712 -20.66 -1.02 -12.20
N ILE A 713 -20.83 -0.45 -13.40
CA ILE A 713 -21.43 0.88 -13.58
C ILE A 713 -22.88 0.86 -13.11
N GLU A 714 -23.65 -0.13 -13.53
CA GLU A 714 -25.05 -0.33 -13.14
C GLU A 714 -25.18 -0.55 -11.63
N ALA A 715 -24.32 -1.40 -11.03
CA ALA A 715 -24.33 -1.62 -9.59
C ALA A 715 -24.05 -0.34 -8.80
N ALA A 716 -23.08 0.48 -9.22
CA ALA A 716 -22.80 1.77 -8.59
C ALA A 716 -23.97 2.76 -8.76
N ALA A 717 -24.51 2.89 -9.97
CA ALA A 717 -25.63 3.78 -10.28
C ALA A 717 -26.90 3.40 -9.49
N ASN A 718 -27.21 2.11 -9.40
CA ASN A 718 -28.34 1.61 -8.64
C ASN A 718 -28.18 1.85 -7.15
N LYS A 719 -27.00 1.53 -6.57
CA LYS A 719 -26.74 1.66 -5.13
C LYS A 719 -26.73 3.12 -4.66
N VAL A 720 -26.23 4.04 -5.49
CA VAL A 720 -26.23 5.48 -5.15
C VAL A 720 -27.61 6.12 -5.33
N GLY A 721 -28.49 5.50 -6.14
CA GLY A 721 -29.78 6.05 -6.51
C GLY A 721 -29.67 7.11 -7.62
N TRP A 722 -28.86 6.84 -8.65
CA TRP A 722 -28.50 7.80 -9.70
C TRP A 722 -29.72 8.49 -10.33
N HIS A 723 -30.72 7.73 -10.76
CA HIS A 723 -31.92 8.28 -11.41
C HIS A 723 -32.94 8.91 -10.44
N SER A 724 -32.80 8.69 -9.14
CA SER A 724 -33.64 9.33 -8.12
C SER A 724 -32.92 10.47 -7.39
N TYR A 725 -31.65 10.73 -7.72
CA TYR A 725 -30.89 11.82 -7.15
C TYR A 725 -31.49 13.16 -7.57
N THR A 726 -31.74 14.03 -6.59
CA THR A 726 -32.23 15.39 -6.83
C THR A 726 -31.09 16.37 -6.55
N PRO A 727 -30.57 17.07 -7.57
CA PRO A 727 -29.53 18.07 -7.38
C PRO A 727 -29.97 19.18 -6.41
N SER A 728 -29.02 19.75 -5.68
CA SER A 728 -29.24 20.92 -4.83
C SER A 728 -28.07 21.89 -4.96
N GLU A 729 -28.30 23.16 -4.61
CA GLU A 729 -27.30 24.21 -4.81
C GLU A 729 -25.98 23.87 -4.10
N GLY A 730 -24.87 23.91 -4.86
CA GLY A 730 -23.54 23.60 -4.35
C GLY A 730 -23.31 22.13 -4.03
N ARG A 731 -24.24 21.22 -4.38
CA ARG A 731 -24.06 19.77 -4.26
C ARG A 731 -24.21 19.07 -5.58
N GLY A 732 -23.39 18.05 -5.80
CA GLY A 732 -23.37 17.31 -7.06
C GLY A 732 -22.98 15.85 -6.85
N LEU A 733 -23.50 15.02 -7.74
CA LEU A 733 -23.20 13.59 -7.80
C LEU A 733 -22.44 13.32 -9.10
N GLY A 734 -21.30 12.64 -9.00
CA GLY A 734 -20.47 12.26 -10.13
C GLY A 734 -20.21 10.77 -10.16
N ILE A 735 -20.05 10.22 -11.37
CA ILE A 735 -19.72 8.80 -11.60
C ILE A 735 -18.51 8.67 -12.53
N ALA A 736 -17.67 7.66 -12.29
CA ALA A 736 -16.56 7.27 -13.15
C ALA A 736 -16.26 5.77 -13.01
N PHE A 737 -15.62 5.19 -14.02
CA PHE A 737 -15.31 3.77 -14.08
C PHE A 737 -13.92 3.48 -14.67
N ALA A 738 -13.31 2.36 -14.28
CA ALA A 738 -12.20 1.75 -15.00
C ALA A 738 -12.05 0.25 -14.71
N GLN A 739 -11.44 -0.47 -15.65
CA GLN A 739 -10.80 -1.75 -15.38
C GLN A 739 -9.30 -1.55 -15.20
N TYR A 740 -8.75 -1.87 -14.03
CA TYR A 740 -7.33 -1.65 -13.77
C TYR A 740 -6.47 -2.44 -14.78
N LYS A 741 -5.49 -1.76 -15.42
CA LYS A 741 -4.63 -2.30 -16.50
C LYS A 741 -5.38 -2.90 -17.71
N ASN A 742 -6.67 -2.65 -17.85
CA ASN A 742 -7.57 -3.34 -18.79
C ASN A 742 -7.47 -4.88 -18.71
N ARG A 743 -7.18 -5.42 -17.52
CA ARG A 743 -7.10 -6.87 -17.29
C ARG A 743 -7.32 -7.33 -15.83
N GLN A 744 -7.34 -6.41 -14.87
CA GLN A 744 -7.53 -6.69 -13.45
C GLN A 744 -8.96 -6.32 -13.01
N CYS A 745 -9.15 -6.03 -11.72
CA CYS A 745 -10.42 -5.64 -11.15
C CYS A 745 -11.06 -4.42 -11.87
N TYR A 746 -12.36 -4.54 -12.11
CA TYR A 746 -13.26 -3.50 -12.57
C TYR A 746 -13.77 -2.73 -11.35
N ALA A 747 -13.78 -1.40 -11.42
CA ALA A 747 -14.32 -0.55 -10.36
C ALA A 747 -15.08 0.65 -10.94
N ALA A 748 -16.29 0.86 -10.47
CA ALA A 748 -17.07 2.08 -10.68
C ALA A 748 -17.24 2.82 -9.35
N ILE A 749 -17.14 4.14 -9.38
CA ILE A 749 -17.26 5.01 -8.21
C ILE A 749 -18.31 6.07 -8.50
N ALA A 750 -19.29 6.17 -7.61
CA ALA A 750 -20.20 7.31 -7.54
C ALA A 750 -19.94 8.08 -6.25
N VAL A 751 -19.80 9.40 -6.33
CA VAL A 751 -19.48 10.24 -5.16
C VAL A 751 -20.32 11.50 -5.16
N GLU A 752 -20.92 11.79 -4.00
CA GLU A 752 -21.62 13.04 -3.74
C GLU A 752 -20.67 14.02 -3.03
N VAL A 753 -20.63 15.26 -3.51
CA VAL A 753 -19.82 16.33 -2.94
C VAL A 753 -20.66 17.56 -2.63
N ALA A 754 -20.20 18.36 -1.66
CA ALA A 754 -20.60 19.75 -1.50
C ALA A 754 -19.41 20.67 -1.75
N VAL A 755 -19.63 21.77 -2.46
CA VAL A 755 -18.62 22.78 -2.77
C VAL A 755 -19.01 24.09 -2.11
N ASN A 756 -18.15 24.59 -1.22
CA ASN A 756 -18.31 25.93 -0.68
C ASN A 756 -17.77 26.94 -1.70
N ARG A 757 -18.66 27.76 -2.27
CA ARG A 757 -18.32 28.76 -3.29
C ARG A 757 -17.46 29.91 -2.78
N GLU A 758 -17.53 30.23 -1.49
CA GLU A 758 -16.77 31.32 -0.88
C GLU A 758 -15.34 30.93 -0.53
N THR A 759 -15.13 29.67 -0.12
CA THR A 759 -13.82 29.17 0.31
C THR A 759 -13.13 28.28 -0.72
N GLY A 760 -13.87 27.73 -1.69
CA GLY A 760 -13.41 26.70 -2.62
C GLY A 760 -13.29 25.31 -1.99
N ALA A 761 -13.67 25.13 -0.73
CA ALA A 761 -13.55 23.85 -0.04
C ALA A 761 -14.52 22.81 -0.62
N ILE A 762 -14.00 21.59 -0.88
CA ILE A 762 -14.78 20.44 -1.32
C ILE A 762 -14.98 19.49 -0.13
N LYS A 763 -16.23 19.21 0.21
CA LYS A 763 -16.63 18.21 1.19
C LYS A 763 -17.12 16.95 0.48
N LEU A 764 -16.57 15.79 0.82
CA LEU A 764 -17.11 14.51 0.39
C LEU A 764 -18.27 14.12 1.32
N LEU A 765 -19.46 13.87 0.75
CA LEU A 765 -20.68 13.59 1.53
C LEU A 765 -21.01 12.11 1.61
N ARG A 766 -20.83 11.38 0.51
CA ARG A 766 -21.12 9.94 0.38
C ARG A 766 -20.35 9.35 -0.79
N ALA A 767 -19.87 8.12 -0.67
CA ALA A 767 -19.26 7.38 -1.78
C ALA A 767 -19.84 5.98 -1.90
N VAL A 768 -20.05 5.54 -3.14
CA VAL A 768 -20.43 4.19 -3.52
C VAL A 768 -19.34 3.62 -4.40
N ILE A 769 -18.87 2.42 -4.07
CA ILE A 769 -17.90 1.66 -4.87
C ILE A 769 -18.59 0.39 -5.35
N ALA A 770 -18.59 0.11 -6.65
CA ALA A 770 -18.94 -1.20 -7.18
C ALA A 770 -17.71 -1.84 -7.80
N ALA A 771 -17.42 -3.10 -7.47
CA ALA A 771 -16.22 -3.77 -7.92
C ALA A 771 -16.42 -5.24 -8.30
N ASP A 772 -15.73 -5.66 -9.36
CA ASP A 772 -15.69 -7.03 -9.85
C ASP A 772 -14.23 -7.46 -10.02
N ALA A 773 -13.84 -8.52 -9.29
CA ALA A 773 -12.50 -9.10 -9.31
C ALA A 773 -12.49 -10.59 -9.67
N GLY A 774 -13.54 -11.06 -10.37
CA GLY A 774 -13.71 -12.49 -10.68
C GLY A 774 -14.20 -13.27 -9.45
N GLN A 775 -13.64 -14.47 -9.24
CA GLN A 775 -13.93 -15.26 -8.04
C GLN A 775 -13.40 -14.52 -6.81
N MET A 776 -14.26 -14.32 -5.82
CA MET A 776 -13.91 -13.63 -4.59
C MET A 776 -13.38 -14.60 -3.53
N VAL A 777 -12.25 -14.26 -2.91
CA VAL A 777 -11.64 -15.07 -1.83
C VAL A 777 -12.12 -14.63 -0.46
N ASN A 778 -11.98 -13.33 -0.15
CA ASN A 778 -12.36 -12.76 1.14
C ASN A 778 -13.08 -11.42 0.89
N PRO A 779 -14.42 -11.35 1.10
CA PRO A 779 -15.21 -10.16 0.81
C PRO A 779 -14.81 -8.95 1.67
N ASP A 780 -14.55 -9.14 2.98
CA ASP A 780 -14.17 -8.03 3.84
C ASP A 780 -12.79 -7.47 3.49
N GLY A 781 -11.80 -8.35 3.26
CA GLY A 781 -10.47 -7.96 2.80
C GLY A 781 -10.51 -7.20 1.46
N MET A 782 -11.38 -7.63 0.54
CA MET A 782 -11.62 -6.94 -0.73
C MET A 782 -12.22 -5.54 -0.50
N SER A 783 -13.30 -5.44 0.28
CA SER A 783 -13.94 -4.16 0.60
C SER A 783 -12.97 -3.19 1.27
N ASN A 784 -12.22 -3.65 2.27
CA ASN A 784 -11.25 -2.82 2.99
C ASN A 784 -10.18 -2.23 2.05
N GLN A 785 -9.67 -3.01 1.09
CA GLN A 785 -8.73 -2.49 0.08
C GLN A 785 -9.35 -1.46 -0.86
N LEU A 786 -10.60 -1.66 -1.28
CA LEU A 786 -11.32 -0.76 -2.17
C LEU A 786 -11.61 0.58 -1.47
N GLU A 787 -12.14 0.53 -0.25
CA GLU A 787 -12.42 1.69 0.61
C GLU A 787 -11.16 2.52 0.86
N GLY A 788 -10.08 1.87 1.31
CA GLY A 788 -8.81 2.55 1.56
C GLY A 788 -8.20 3.13 0.29
N GLY A 789 -8.42 2.46 -0.86
CA GLY A 789 -7.97 2.97 -2.15
C GLY A 789 -8.73 4.21 -2.62
N PHE A 790 -10.05 4.28 -2.35
CA PHE A 790 -10.84 5.49 -2.58
C PHE A 790 -10.34 6.65 -1.73
N VAL A 791 -10.14 6.42 -0.43
CA VAL A 791 -9.67 7.48 0.49
C VAL A 791 -8.30 8.01 0.09
N GLN A 792 -7.37 7.13 -0.26
CA GLN A 792 -6.02 7.54 -0.71
C GLN A 792 -6.09 8.36 -2.00
N ALA A 793 -6.90 7.95 -2.98
CA ALA A 793 -7.06 8.71 -4.21
C ALA A 793 -7.83 10.02 -4.04
N ALA A 794 -8.82 10.06 -3.15
CA ALA A 794 -9.49 11.31 -2.77
C ALA A 794 -8.49 12.29 -2.14
N SER A 795 -7.58 11.79 -1.31
CA SER A 795 -6.50 12.59 -0.72
C SER A 795 -5.55 13.17 -1.78
N TRP A 796 -5.09 12.35 -2.72
CA TRP A 796 -4.33 12.80 -3.90
C TRP A 796 -5.06 13.84 -4.75
N THR A 797 -6.37 13.67 -4.88
CA THR A 797 -7.22 14.51 -5.73
C THR A 797 -7.49 15.85 -5.08
N LEU A 798 -7.56 15.94 -3.75
CA LEU A 798 -8.01 17.15 -3.06
C LEU A 798 -6.87 17.98 -2.43
N ALA A 799 -5.75 17.36 -2.05
CA ALA A 799 -4.74 18.03 -1.23
C ALA A 799 -3.28 17.85 -1.67
N GLU A 800 -2.92 16.72 -2.28
CA GLU A 800 -1.51 16.32 -2.30
C GLU A 800 -0.73 16.66 -3.56
N ALA A 801 0.34 17.43 -3.39
CA ALA A 801 1.38 17.69 -4.38
C ALA A 801 2.73 17.87 -3.66
N VAL A 802 3.81 17.31 -4.21
CA VAL A 802 5.17 17.56 -3.68
C VAL A 802 5.56 18.98 -4.01
N ASP A 803 5.82 19.78 -2.97
CA ASP A 803 6.35 21.12 -3.10
C ASP A 803 7.89 21.08 -3.15
N PHE A 804 8.46 21.89 -4.04
CA PHE A 804 9.90 22.00 -4.27
C PHE A 804 10.26 23.40 -4.78
N ALA A 805 11.53 23.72 -4.80
CA ALA A 805 12.07 24.97 -5.33
C ALA A 805 13.36 24.65 -6.10
N PRO A 806 13.98 25.61 -6.82
CA PRO A 806 15.20 25.35 -7.60
C PRO A 806 16.36 24.72 -6.81
N ASP A 807 16.41 24.94 -5.49
CA ASP A 807 17.39 24.42 -4.54
C ASP A 807 16.95 23.14 -3.79
N GLY A 808 15.74 22.60 -4.02
CA GLY A 808 15.34 21.28 -3.50
C GLY A 808 13.91 21.17 -2.95
N ILE A 809 13.62 20.03 -2.34
CA ILE A 809 12.30 19.66 -1.81
C ILE A 809 11.90 20.50 -0.59
N ARG A 810 10.64 20.95 -0.56
CA ARG A 810 10.03 21.75 0.52
C ARG A 810 9.03 20.97 1.35
N SER A 811 8.29 20.03 0.75
CA SER A 811 7.47 19.06 1.47
C SER A 811 8.39 18.13 2.29
N ARG A 812 8.64 18.46 3.57
CA ARG A 812 9.55 17.69 4.44
C ARG A 812 8.85 17.09 5.67
N ASP A 813 7.56 17.37 5.83
CA ASP A 813 6.74 16.88 6.93
C ASP A 813 5.26 16.82 6.53
N TRP A 814 4.35 16.57 7.48
CA TRP A 814 2.91 16.45 7.20
C TRP A 814 2.18 17.80 7.07
N ASP A 815 2.77 18.88 7.55
CA ASP A 815 2.18 20.22 7.43
C ASP A 815 2.48 20.80 6.04
N SER A 816 3.70 20.56 5.53
CA SER A 816 4.15 20.91 4.18
C SER A 816 3.72 19.90 3.09
N TYR A 817 3.10 18.78 3.47
CA TYR A 817 2.48 17.81 2.58
C TYR A 817 1.13 17.33 3.13
N PRO A 818 0.06 18.13 2.99
CA PRO A 818 -1.22 17.83 3.59
C PRO A 818 -1.89 16.61 2.93
N VAL A 819 -2.43 15.72 3.76
CA VAL A 819 -3.24 14.58 3.35
C VAL A 819 -4.67 14.70 3.89
N LEU A 820 -5.60 13.95 3.30
CA LEU A 820 -7.00 13.88 3.74
C LEU A 820 -7.07 13.36 5.17
N ARG A 821 -7.85 14.09 5.98
CA ARG A 821 -8.07 13.82 7.41
C ARG A 821 -9.46 13.25 7.64
N PHE A 822 -9.68 12.78 8.87
CA PHE A 822 -10.91 12.10 9.29
C PHE A 822 -12.17 12.92 9.01
N ASP A 823 -12.07 14.25 9.13
CA ASP A 823 -13.18 15.16 8.96
C ASP A 823 -13.78 15.10 7.55
N ASN A 824 -12.98 14.92 6.50
CA ASN A 824 -13.43 14.92 5.11
C ASN A 824 -13.50 13.54 4.45
N VAL A 825 -13.52 12.46 5.25
CA VAL A 825 -13.79 11.12 4.76
C VAL A 825 -15.30 10.86 4.82
N PRO A 826 -15.97 10.53 3.70
CA PRO A 826 -17.40 10.27 3.69
C PRO A 826 -17.70 8.85 4.20
N PRO A 827 -18.96 8.55 4.57
CA PRO A 827 -19.45 7.17 4.58
C PRO A 827 -19.24 6.53 3.19
N ILE A 828 -18.74 5.29 3.18
CA ILE A 828 -18.44 4.52 1.98
C ILE A 828 -19.29 3.24 2.00
N GLU A 829 -19.99 2.98 0.90
CA GLU A 829 -20.76 1.75 0.68
C GLU A 829 -20.17 0.97 -0.49
N THR A 830 -19.91 -0.32 -0.31
CA THR A 830 -19.31 -1.16 -1.35
C THR A 830 -20.30 -2.20 -1.88
N VAL A 831 -20.33 -2.40 -3.19
CA VAL A 831 -21.04 -3.50 -3.86
C VAL A 831 -20.00 -4.40 -4.50
N LEU A 832 -19.88 -5.62 -4.00
CA LEU A 832 -18.92 -6.60 -4.47
C LEU A 832 -19.63 -7.59 -5.41
N ILE A 833 -19.17 -7.68 -6.66
CA ILE A 833 -19.68 -8.63 -7.63
C ILE A 833 -18.78 -9.87 -7.57
N ASN A 834 -19.32 -10.97 -7.05
CA ASN A 834 -18.68 -12.28 -7.05
C ASN A 834 -19.02 -13.02 -8.35
N ARG A 835 -18.00 -13.54 -9.03
CA ARG A 835 -18.16 -14.32 -10.25
C ARG A 835 -17.51 -15.69 -10.09
N PRO A 836 -18.27 -16.70 -9.59
CA PRO A 836 -17.76 -18.04 -9.46
C PRO A 836 -17.18 -18.56 -10.76
N HIS A 837 -16.13 -19.38 -10.69
CA HIS A 837 -15.44 -19.97 -11.85
C HIS A 837 -14.60 -19.03 -12.73
N LEU A 838 -14.60 -17.71 -12.47
CA LEU A 838 -13.63 -16.80 -13.08
C LEU A 838 -12.30 -16.76 -12.29
N PRO A 839 -11.17 -16.37 -12.91
CA PRO A 839 -9.90 -16.23 -12.20
C PRO A 839 -9.96 -15.26 -11.02
N PHE A 840 -9.11 -15.48 -10.02
CA PHE A 840 -8.88 -14.50 -8.96
C PHE A 840 -8.12 -13.29 -9.51
N LEU A 841 -8.67 -12.09 -9.37
CA LEU A 841 -7.98 -10.82 -9.69
C LEU A 841 -7.71 -10.03 -8.42
N GLY A 842 -6.70 -9.16 -8.45
CA GLY A 842 -6.41 -8.30 -7.32
C GLY A 842 -7.15 -6.96 -7.39
N VAL A 843 -7.49 -6.43 -6.22
CA VAL A 843 -8.24 -5.16 -6.08
C VAL A 843 -7.41 -3.99 -5.58
N GLY A 844 -6.16 -4.26 -5.18
CA GLY A 844 -5.35 -3.31 -4.44
C GLY A 844 -5.02 -2.01 -5.19
N GLU A 845 -5.37 -1.82 -6.45
CA GLU A 845 -5.12 -0.58 -7.20
C GLU A 845 -6.34 -0.14 -8.04
N ALA A 846 -7.52 -0.72 -7.77
CA ALA A 846 -8.69 -0.59 -8.62
C ALA A 846 -9.41 0.76 -8.45
N THR A 847 -9.65 1.19 -7.22
CA THR A 847 -10.44 2.39 -6.91
C THR A 847 -9.66 3.69 -7.11
N GLN A 848 -8.33 3.64 -7.09
CA GLN A 848 -7.52 4.83 -7.30
C GLN A 848 -7.85 5.50 -8.63
N ASN A 849 -8.09 4.70 -9.67
CA ASN A 849 -8.17 5.19 -11.04
C ASN A 849 -9.44 6.02 -11.31
N PRO A 850 -10.67 5.54 -11.01
CA PRO A 850 -11.89 6.32 -11.28
C PRO A 850 -12.19 7.41 -10.24
N THR A 851 -11.65 7.32 -9.02
CA THR A 851 -11.91 8.30 -7.94
C THR A 851 -11.74 9.77 -8.34
N PRO A 852 -10.60 10.20 -8.94
CA PRO A 852 -10.37 11.61 -9.25
C PRO A 852 -11.42 12.18 -10.21
N ALA A 853 -11.82 11.40 -11.23
CA ALA A 853 -12.83 11.81 -12.19
C ALA A 853 -14.24 11.80 -11.57
N ALA A 854 -14.57 10.82 -10.72
CA ALA A 854 -15.85 10.82 -10.02
C ALA A 854 -16.02 12.11 -9.19
N ILE A 855 -14.96 12.53 -8.48
CA ILE A 855 -14.94 13.79 -7.72
C ILE A 855 -15.03 15.00 -8.66
N ALA A 856 -14.26 15.04 -9.75
CA ALA A 856 -14.28 16.16 -10.71
C ALA A 856 -15.66 16.34 -11.35
N ASN A 857 -16.30 15.23 -11.74
CA ASN A 857 -17.64 15.20 -12.33
C ASN A 857 -18.69 15.65 -11.31
N ALA A 858 -18.55 15.25 -10.04
CA ALA A 858 -19.43 15.70 -8.96
C ALA A 858 -19.30 17.21 -8.69
N VAL A 859 -18.07 17.76 -8.73
CA VAL A 859 -17.83 19.20 -8.61
C VAL A 859 -18.46 19.95 -9.78
N PHE A 860 -18.31 19.46 -11.01
CA PHE A 860 -18.96 20.06 -12.17
C PHE A 860 -20.50 20.06 -12.00
N ALA A 861 -21.09 18.94 -11.58
CA ALA A 861 -22.52 18.86 -11.31
C ALA A 861 -22.97 19.83 -10.19
N ALA A 862 -22.11 20.10 -9.21
CA ALA A 862 -22.42 20.97 -8.07
C ALA A 862 -22.38 22.47 -8.40
N VAL A 863 -21.39 22.91 -9.19
CA VAL A 863 -21.11 24.34 -9.39
C VAL A 863 -20.79 24.76 -10.83
N GLY A 864 -20.79 23.83 -11.79
CA GLY A 864 -20.62 24.11 -13.22
C GLY A 864 -19.18 24.33 -13.69
N VAL A 865 -18.17 24.13 -12.83
CA VAL A 865 -16.75 24.34 -13.19
C VAL A 865 -16.05 23.03 -13.49
N ARG A 866 -15.19 23.01 -14.52
CA ARG A 866 -14.37 21.85 -14.88
C ARG A 866 -12.98 21.96 -14.25
N LEU A 867 -12.65 21.03 -13.37
CA LEU A 867 -11.33 20.93 -12.76
C LEU A 867 -10.47 19.90 -13.51
N ARG A 868 -9.36 20.36 -14.10
CA ARG A 868 -8.49 19.52 -14.95
C ARG A 868 -7.07 19.34 -14.41
N GLU A 869 -6.74 20.01 -13.30
CA GLU A 869 -5.44 19.93 -12.63
C GLU A 869 -5.64 19.48 -11.19
N ILE A 870 -5.13 18.31 -10.85
CA ILE A 870 -5.09 17.83 -9.46
C ILE A 870 -3.85 18.38 -8.74
N PRO A 871 -3.89 18.54 -7.40
CA PRO A 871 -5.07 18.47 -6.54
C PRO A 871 -6.04 19.66 -6.73
N PHE A 872 -7.31 19.44 -6.45
CA PHE A 872 -8.41 20.42 -6.43
C PHE A 872 -8.38 21.25 -5.14
N THR A 873 -7.28 21.96 -4.92
CA THR A 873 -7.10 22.80 -3.74
C THR A 873 -8.15 23.90 -3.70
N PRO A 874 -8.52 24.41 -2.51
CA PRO A 874 -9.48 25.51 -2.40
C PRO A 874 -9.12 26.72 -3.28
N ALA A 875 -7.83 27.05 -3.37
CA ALA A 875 -7.33 28.13 -4.24
C ALA A 875 -7.61 27.87 -5.74
N ARG A 876 -7.40 26.64 -6.23
CA ARG A 876 -7.71 26.28 -7.63
C ARG A 876 -9.21 26.26 -7.89
N VAL A 877 -10.00 25.81 -6.93
CA VAL A 877 -11.48 25.83 -7.03
C VAL A 877 -11.99 27.27 -7.11
N LEU A 878 -11.51 28.17 -6.24
CA LEU A 878 -11.87 29.60 -6.29
C LEU A 878 -11.45 30.25 -7.61
N ALA A 879 -10.26 29.94 -8.11
CA ALA A 879 -9.81 30.43 -9.41
C ALA A 879 -10.71 29.94 -10.55
N ALA A 880 -11.18 28.69 -10.50
CA ALA A 880 -12.12 28.15 -11.48
C ALA A 880 -13.51 28.80 -11.38
N LEU A 881 -14.02 29.02 -10.16
CA LEU A 881 -15.30 29.70 -9.91
C LEU A 881 -15.29 31.16 -10.35
N ALA A 882 -14.16 31.85 -10.29
CA ALA A 882 -14.06 33.24 -10.76
C ALA A 882 -14.22 33.40 -12.28
N ASN A 883 -14.14 32.30 -13.04
CA ASN A 883 -14.26 32.29 -14.51
C ASN A 883 -15.67 31.95 -15.01
N VAL A 884 -16.64 31.74 -14.10
CA VAL A 884 -18.05 31.40 -14.40
C VAL A 884 -18.96 32.34 -13.63
#